data_AF-A0A3A4PMG7-F1
#
_entry.id   AF-A0A3A4PMG7-F1
#
_cell.length_a   1.000
_cell.length_b   1.000
_cell.length_c   1.000
_cell.angle_alpha   90.00
_cell.angle_beta   90.00
_cell.angle_gamma   90.00
#
_symmetry.space_group_name_H-M   'P 1'
#
loop_
_entity.id
_entity.type
_entity.pdbx_description
1 polymer ?
#
loop_
_entity_poly.entity_id
_entity_poly.type
_entity_poly.pdbx_seq_one_letter_code
_entity_poly.pdbx_strand_id
1 'polypeptide(L)'
;MAFGMALFHASVPCATPLRIGFLAVEPSLDEMGRHNRAAWQAATKLGQATLLLRQKDGAFADPAGHTLGANDFDVLWYHQGDAIEQNAMYHGPSLAEIRRFAAGGRGVLLSGGALALVTPLGLEGVIRPQRHELDKWRDPAGMIPVEKNHPAFHGLPNDKDIVWLSQGGCPAVADFYWGGPVEGMILAKTPSGPENPLVEYTLGKGRVIVFGWRWPDYGDLENPHRENLTLLTSNLLNYLANAQTWRPFVIRSEYPPVASPEEPGVSQQRWRALRMAIEDLMADFPERFPNGNVYLQRLRALNEQHNRLSLASDPAAYDFIEEQFEALKNEALLANPLLDFDRLLMIRRRADRLGLPMNFNSNPDIEPTGYDNTLVTLSPVRPSGELETVFRPEGDRFIGDVDLHYDADRLLLSIPDPNGRWTVAELHLDSGQLTPLPLIDEPDVHNFDACYLPDERIVFTSTAPFIGVPCVGGTSEVANLYLRERDGRIRRLTNDQDHNWCPTVLNNGRILYQRWEYADIAHAFMRLLFHANPDGSQQMEYYGSNSFWPTAMFYARPVPDHPTKVIAVVGGHHDLPRQGQLVLFDPARGRHEADGVVQRIPGFGKKIEPVILDGLAGGSWPLFLHPFPLSEKYFLVSCQPTKTSLWGVYLVDVFDNFVLLHEEPGRAMLEPLPLRKTHRQPVLPDLVQPDQKEAMAQLVDVYRDPGLRGVPRGTVKSLRLFSYEYTFHGFGGEPDRVGFDGPWDVRRILGTVPVEPDGSAFFRVPAYTPVAVQPLDSEGKALALMRSWFTAMPGEILSCVGCHESQNTTPPTQPRQIAMLREPSPIKPWYGPPRGFSFVREVQPVLDAYCIRCHKGQITFDLTARPAQQVPSAFQMRFTPSYMELRRFLNTPTLESDAHLLSPRDFHADTSKLIQILRDDHYGVRLSAEAWDRLITWIDLNAPAHGTWQEVVGHIPAKAALVAPGAERRRELHRRYTGIDEDPEAVYPAAVLSVDAPPCAEPSLIPIVFASESKARPIEQRRQQRSSSPEIMSVTLADGVTMELVRIPSGAFVMGSDEGYPNERPAHPVAIDNDFWM
;
A
#
# COMPACT_ATOMS: atom_id res chain seq x y z
N MET A 1 -63.14 20.95 -49.49
CA MET A 1 -62.84 20.64 -50.91
C MET A 1 -61.39 20.26 -51.00
N ALA A 2 -61.12 19.20 -51.77
CA ALA A 2 -59.82 18.57 -51.97
C ALA A 2 -58.87 19.37 -52.89
N PHE A 3 -57.61 18.92 -52.87
CA PHE A 3 -56.41 19.16 -53.72
C PHE A 3 -55.25 19.57 -52.78
N GLY A 4 -54.20 18.78 -52.54
CA GLY A 4 -53.53 17.77 -53.36
C GLY A 4 -52.12 18.30 -53.65
N MET A 5 -51.10 17.88 -52.88
CA MET A 5 -49.70 18.15 -53.22
C MET A 5 -48.81 17.00 -52.74
N ALA A 6 -47.93 16.59 -53.66
CA ALA A 6 -47.31 15.28 -53.75
C ALA A 6 -46.20 15.02 -52.71
N LEU A 7 -46.18 13.79 -52.21
CA LEU A 7 -45.06 13.19 -51.48
C LEU A 7 -43.97 12.78 -52.47
N PHE A 8 -42.81 13.43 -52.42
CA PHE A 8 -41.57 12.86 -52.93
C PHE A 8 -41.05 11.84 -51.91
N HIS A 9 -41.09 10.56 -52.26
CA HIS A 9 -40.31 9.52 -51.60
C HIS A 9 -38.83 9.75 -51.89
N ALA A 10 -38.12 10.35 -50.94
CA ALA A 10 -36.70 10.11 -50.79
C ALA A 10 -36.54 8.77 -50.06
N SER A 11 -36.18 7.75 -50.82
CA SER A 11 -35.75 6.44 -50.35
C SER A 11 -34.63 6.60 -49.31
N VAL A 12 -34.89 6.17 -48.08
CA VAL A 12 -33.87 5.91 -47.05
C VAL A 12 -32.91 4.86 -47.64
N PRO A 13 -31.58 5.08 -47.64
CA PRO A 13 -30.66 4.03 -48.05
C PRO A 13 -30.84 2.86 -47.09
N CYS A 14 -31.11 1.68 -47.64
CA CYS A 14 -31.09 0.43 -46.89
C CYS A 14 -29.74 0.34 -46.16
N ALA A 15 -29.74 0.43 -44.83
CA ALA A 15 -28.51 0.32 -44.05
C ALA A 15 -27.90 -1.05 -44.35
N THR A 16 -26.68 -1.05 -44.89
CA THR A 16 -25.93 -2.28 -45.15
C THR A 16 -25.86 -3.07 -43.83
N PRO A 17 -26.21 -4.37 -43.81
CA PRO A 17 -26.16 -5.14 -42.57
C PRO A 17 -24.72 -5.18 -42.04
N LEU A 18 -24.58 -4.94 -40.74
CA LEU A 18 -23.32 -4.94 -40.00
C LEU A 18 -22.57 -6.27 -40.19
N ARG A 19 -21.33 -6.26 -40.69
CA ARG A 19 -20.54 -7.49 -40.89
C ARG A 19 -19.65 -7.77 -39.67
N ILE A 20 -19.95 -8.84 -38.94
CA ILE A 20 -19.29 -9.20 -37.67
C ILE A 20 -18.37 -10.40 -37.91
N GLY A 21 -17.08 -10.27 -37.60
CA GLY A 21 -16.18 -11.43 -37.49
C GLY A 21 -16.17 -11.95 -36.05
N PHE A 22 -16.79 -13.10 -35.78
CA PHE A 22 -16.85 -13.69 -34.45
C PHE A 22 -15.71 -14.70 -34.28
N LEU A 23 -14.75 -14.38 -33.42
CA LEU A 23 -13.55 -15.20 -33.21
C LEU A 23 -13.86 -16.36 -32.25
N ALA A 24 -13.38 -17.56 -32.57
CA ALA A 24 -13.45 -18.73 -31.70
C ALA A 24 -12.08 -19.42 -31.62
N VAL A 25 -11.69 -19.83 -30.40
CA VAL A 25 -10.42 -20.54 -30.18
C VAL A 25 -10.57 -22.03 -30.51
N GLU A 26 -11.80 -22.53 -30.40
CA GLU A 26 -12.20 -23.89 -30.69
C GLU A 26 -12.15 -24.16 -32.20
N PRO A 27 -11.75 -25.38 -32.62
CA PRO A 27 -11.58 -25.71 -34.04
C PRO A 27 -12.90 -26.01 -34.75
N SER A 28 -14.03 -26.08 -34.02
CA SER A 28 -15.36 -26.33 -34.58
C SER A 28 -16.46 -25.72 -33.70
N LEU A 29 -17.64 -25.48 -34.30
CA LEU A 29 -18.81 -24.98 -33.55
C LEU A 29 -19.29 -25.96 -32.47
N ASP A 30 -19.11 -27.27 -32.68
CA ASP A 30 -19.57 -28.30 -31.73
C ASP A 30 -18.70 -28.37 -30.47
N GLU A 31 -17.46 -27.92 -30.55
CA GLU A 31 -16.52 -27.85 -29.41
C GLU A 31 -16.69 -26.56 -28.60
N MET A 32 -17.41 -25.55 -29.10
CA MET A 32 -17.69 -24.33 -28.34
C MET A 32 -18.57 -24.63 -27.13
N GLY A 33 -18.13 -24.10 -25.97
CA GLY A 33 -18.89 -24.13 -24.73
C GLY A 33 -20.24 -23.40 -24.82
N ARG A 34 -21.09 -23.60 -23.81
CA ARG A 34 -22.47 -23.12 -23.79
C ARG A 34 -22.54 -21.60 -23.92
N HIS A 35 -21.71 -20.87 -23.18
CA HIS A 35 -21.77 -19.40 -23.11
C HIS A 35 -21.17 -18.77 -24.37
N ASN A 36 -20.04 -19.29 -24.87
CA ASN A 36 -19.47 -18.90 -26.16
C ASN A 36 -20.43 -19.15 -27.33
N ARG A 37 -21.12 -20.30 -27.34
CA ARG A 37 -22.13 -20.62 -28.36
C ARG A 37 -23.33 -19.68 -28.28
N ALA A 38 -23.78 -19.30 -27.09
CA ALA A 38 -24.86 -18.35 -26.91
C ALA A 38 -24.48 -16.93 -27.40
N ALA A 39 -23.24 -16.49 -27.17
CA ALA A 39 -22.72 -15.24 -27.70
C ALA A 39 -22.64 -15.25 -29.25
N TRP A 40 -22.19 -16.36 -29.84
CA TRP A 40 -22.24 -16.56 -31.30
C TRP A 40 -23.66 -16.49 -31.86
N GLN A 41 -24.63 -17.14 -31.20
CA GLN A 41 -26.05 -17.04 -31.58
C GLN A 41 -26.60 -15.62 -31.44
N ALA A 42 -26.12 -14.83 -30.47
CA ALA A 42 -26.47 -13.41 -30.38
C ALA A 42 -25.88 -12.62 -31.57
N ALA A 43 -24.61 -12.85 -31.92
CA ALA A 43 -23.97 -12.20 -33.06
C ALA A 43 -24.73 -12.40 -34.38
N THR A 44 -25.20 -13.63 -34.65
CA THR A 44 -25.98 -13.95 -35.87
C THR A 44 -27.36 -13.27 -35.93
N LYS A 45 -27.90 -12.83 -34.78
CA LYS A 45 -29.15 -12.05 -34.71
C LYS A 45 -28.91 -10.54 -34.82
N LEU A 46 -27.72 -10.08 -34.42
CA LEU A 46 -27.36 -8.66 -34.37
C LEU A 46 -26.79 -8.12 -35.70
N GLY A 47 -26.33 -8.99 -36.59
CA GLY A 47 -25.80 -8.60 -37.90
C GLY A 47 -25.45 -9.79 -38.79
N GLN A 48 -24.78 -9.53 -39.92
CA GLN A 48 -24.20 -10.54 -40.79
C GLN A 48 -22.90 -11.08 -40.13
N ALA A 49 -23.05 -12.05 -39.23
CA ALA A 49 -21.92 -12.63 -38.50
C ALA A 49 -21.31 -13.84 -39.22
N THR A 50 -19.98 -13.88 -39.28
CA THR A 50 -19.20 -15.02 -39.76
C THR A 50 -18.37 -15.59 -38.60
N LEU A 51 -18.46 -16.90 -38.39
CA LEU A 51 -17.65 -17.60 -37.40
C LEU A 51 -16.24 -17.79 -37.95
N LEU A 52 -15.25 -17.36 -37.18
CA LEU A 52 -13.83 -17.40 -37.51
C LEU A 52 -13.11 -18.34 -36.55
N LEU A 53 -12.84 -19.56 -37.02
CA LEU A 53 -12.22 -20.64 -36.25
C LEU A 53 -10.70 -20.53 -36.34
N ARG A 54 -10.04 -20.63 -35.18
CA ARG A 54 -8.58 -20.61 -35.10
C ARG A 54 -7.96 -21.85 -35.76
N GLN A 55 -7.00 -21.62 -36.65
CA GLN A 55 -6.22 -22.65 -37.33
C GLN A 55 -4.96 -23.04 -36.53
N LYS A 56 -4.29 -24.13 -36.92
CA LYS A 56 -3.08 -24.63 -36.22
C LYS A 56 -1.93 -23.63 -36.22
N ASP A 57 -1.79 -22.86 -37.29
CA ASP A 57 -0.80 -21.79 -37.45
C ASP A 57 -1.19 -20.49 -36.70
N GLY A 58 -2.37 -20.44 -36.09
CA GLY A 58 -2.89 -19.31 -35.34
C GLY A 58 -3.66 -18.28 -36.17
N ALA A 59 -3.79 -18.46 -37.49
CA ALA A 59 -4.67 -17.63 -38.31
C ALA A 59 -6.14 -17.97 -38.08
N PHE A 60 -7.04 -17.10 -38.53
CA PHE A 60 -8.49 -17.37 -38.52
C PHE A 60 -9.02 -17.72 -39.91
N ALA A 61 -9.90 -18.72 -39.99
CA ALA A 61 -10.61 -19.09 -41.21
C ALA A 61 -12.09 -19.37 -40.92
N ASP A 62 -12.92 -19.26 -41.95
CA ASP A 62 -14.32 -19.70 -41.86
C ASP A 62 -14.40 -21.24 -41.69
N PRO A 63 -15.59 -21.81 -41.37
CA PRO A 63 -15.75 -23.27 -41.26
C PRO A 63 -15.45 -24.04 -42.56
N ALA A 64 -15.33 -23.37 -43.70
CA ALA A 64 -14.93 -23.96 -44.98
C ALA A 64 -13.41 -23.89 -45.23
N GLY A 65 -12.63 -23.32 -44.30
CA GLY A 65 -11.17 -23.21 -44.38
C GLY A 65 -10.68 -22.02 -45.18
N HIS A 66 -11.54 -21.06 -45.54
CA HIS A 66 -11.12 -19.84 -46.23
C HIS A 66 -10.61 -18.80 -45.23
N THR A 67 -9.37 -18.35 -45.42
CA THR A 67 -8.83 -17.19 -44.69
C THR A 67 -9.47 -15.91 -45.22
N LEU A 68 -10.22 -15.23 -44.36
CA LEU A 68 -10.90 -13.98 -44.68
C LEU A 68 -10.02 -12.79 -44.27
N GLY A 69 -10.01 -11.73 -45.07
CA GLY A 69 -9.17 -10.55 -44.87
C GLY A 69 -9.81 -9.52 -43.94
N ALA A 70 -9.02 -8.57 -43.45
CA ALA A 70 -9.50 -7.52 -42.56
C ALA A 70 -10.63 -6.65 -43.15
N ASN A 71 -10.79 -6.61 -44.48
CA ASN A 71 -11.84 -5.83 -45.16
C ASN A 71 -13.22 -6.52 -45.18
N ASP A 72 -13.28 -7.79 -44.81
CA ASP A 72 -14.51 -8.59 -44.84
C ASP A 72 -15.42 -8.31 -43.65
N PHE A 73 -14.88 -7.70 -42.58
CA PHE A 73 -15.58 -7.44 -41.32
C PHE A 73 -15.50 -5.97 -40.93
N ASP A 74 -16.61 -5.40 -40.48
CA ASP A 74 -16.65 -4.04 -39.97
C ASP A 74 -16.17 -4.01 -38.50
N VAL A 75 -16.41 -5.09 -37.75
CA VAL A 75 -16.01 -5.25 -36.33
C VAL A 75 -15.62 -6.71 -36.05
N LEU A 76 -14.63 -6.92 -35.18
CA LEU A 76 -14.34 -8.24 -34.62
C LEU A 76 -14.94 -8.36 -33.21
N TRP A 77 -15.45 -9.54 -32.88
CA TRP A 77 -15.94 -9.85 -31.54
C TRP A 77 -15.32 -11.15 -31.04
N TYR A 78 -14.68 -11.10 -29.88
CA TYR A 78 -14.28 -12.28 -29.13
C TYR A 78 -14.96 -12.31 -27.76
N HIS A 79 -15.58 -13.45 -27.44
CA HIS A 79 -16.22 -13.71 -26.15
C HIS A 79 -15.57 -14.93 -25.51
N GLN A 80 -15.30 -14.85 -24.21
CA GLN A 80 -14.82 -15.98 -23.41
C GLN A 80 -15.71 -16.09 -22.17
N GLY A 81 -16.77 -16.89 -22.25
CA GLY A 81 -17.74 -17.08 -21.17
C GLY A 81 -17.57 -18.38 -20.39
N ASP A 82 -16.94 -19.40 -20.97
CA ASP A 82 -17.02 -20.76 -20.41
C ASP A 82 -15.93 -21.13 -19.39
N ALA A 83 -14.71 -20.60 -19.49
CA ALA A 83 -13.61 -20.94 -18.58
C ALA A 83 -12.52 -19.84 -18.49
N ILE A 84 -11.80 -19.73 -17.37
CA ILE A 84 -10.81 -18.66 -17.11
C ILE A 84 -9.38 -18.98 -17.55
N GLU A 85 -9.12 -20.10 -18.21
CA GLU A 85 -7.75 -20.41 -18.63
C GLU A 85 -7.28 -19.42 -19.70
N GLN A 86 -5.99 -19.11 -19.70
CA GLN A 86 -5.37 -18.46 -20.85
C GLN A 86 -5.27 -19.50 -21.96
N ASN A 87 -5.91 -19.22 -23.09
CA ASN A 87 -5.88 -20.07 -24.27
C ASN A 87 -5.00 -19.44 -25.37
N ALA A 88 -4.96 -20.06 -26.54
CA ALA A 88 -4.10 -19.62 -27.64
C ALA A 88 -4.41 -18.23 -28.22
N MET A 89 -5.47 -17.55 -27.76
CA MET A 89 -5.77 -16.15 -28.10
C MET A 89 -4.87 -15.15 -27.36
N TYR A 90 -4.25 -15.55 -26.24
CA TYR A 90 -3.47 -14.66 -25.36
C TYR A 90 -2.01 -14.48 -25.81
N HIS A 91 -1.57 -15.21 -26.82
CA HIS A 91 -0.18 -15.21 -27.27
C HIS A 91 -0.05 -15.57 -28.75
N GLY A 92 1.08 -15.20 -29.35
CA GLY A 92 1.45 -15.66 -30.70
C GLY A 92 0.61 -15.03 -31.84
N PRO A 93 0.44 -15.75 -32.97
CA PRO A 93 -0.12 -15.18 -34.20
C PRO A 93 -1.56 -14.67 -34.08
N SER A 94 -2.43 -15.35 -33.31
CA SER A 94 -3.84 -14.97 -33.14
C SER A 94 -3.97 -13.60 -32.47
N LEU A 95 -3.18 -13.35 -31.43
CA LEU A 95 -3.11 -12.04 -30.77
C LEU A 95 -2.59 -10.95 -31.73
N ALA A 96 -1.57 -11.27 -32.52
CA ALA A 96 -1.00 -10.35 -33.50
C ALA A 96 -2.02 -9.95 -34.58
N GLU A 97 -2.89 -10.88 -34.98
CA GLU A 97 -3.95 -10.62 -35.93
C GLU A 97 -5.02 -9.67 -35.38
N ILE A 98 -5.48 -9.89 -34.14
CA ILE A 98 -6.40 -8.98 -33.44
C ILE A 98 -5.78 -7.58 -33.33
N ARG A 99 -4.52 -7.51 -32.89
CA ARG A 99 -3.77 -6.25 -32.76
C ARG A 99 -3.69 -5.51 -34.10
N ARG A 100 -3.35 -6.23 -35.18
CA ARG A 100 -3.25 -5.66 -36.53
C ARG A 100 -4.60 -5.16 -37.05
N PHE A 101 -5.69 -5.88 -36.80
CA PHE A 101 -7.05 -5.46 -37.19
C PHE A 101 -7.44 -4.15 -36.51
N ALA A 102 -7.31 -4.08 -35.18
CA ALA A 102 -7.58 -2.85 -34.42
C ALA A 102 -6.65 -1.70 -34.84
N ALA A 103 -5.32 -1.93 -34.86
CA ALA A 103 -4.34 -0.91 -35.23
C ALA A 103 -4.58 -0.31 -36.62
N GLY A 104 -5.17 -1.10 -37.55
CA GLY A 104 -5.58 -0.70 -38.88
C GLY A 104 -6.76 0.27 -38.97
N GLY A 105 -7.34 0.70 -37.83
CA GLY A 105 -8.45 1.66 -37.80
C GLY A 105 -9.83 1.04 -37.69
N ARG A 106 -9.93 -0.18 -37.15
CA ARG A 106 -11.20 -0.92 -37.01
C ARG A 106 -11.54 -1.18 -35.54
N GLY A 107 -12.78 -1.57 -35.29
CA GLY A 107 -13.29 -1.84 -33.94
C GLY A 107 -13.15 -3.31 -33.51
N VAL A 108 -12.83 -3.54 -32.24
CA VAL A 108 -12.82 -4.87 -31.61
C VAL A 108 -13.62 -4.85 -30.31
N LEU A 109 -14.53 -5.80 -30.14
CA LEU A 109 -15.25 -6.05 -28.89
C LEU A 109 -14.66 -7.29 -28.20
N LEU A 110 -14.26 -7.13 -26.95
CA LEU A 110 -13.81 -8.22 -26.08
C LEU A 110 -14.80 -8.35 -24.92
N SER A 111 -15.34 -9.53 -24.67
CA SER A 111 -16.38 -9.70 -23.64
C SER A 111 -16.24 -10.95 -22.78
N GLY A 112 -16.77 -10.89 -21.56
CA GLY A 112 -16.56 -11.92 -20.54
C GLY A 112 -15.11 -11.96 -20.07
N GLY A 113 -14.56 -13.16 -19.89
CA GLY A 113 -13.14 -13.37 -19.57
C GLY A 113 -12.14 -12.80 -20.60
N ALA A 114 -12.60 -12.50 -21.83
CA ALA A 114 -11.76 -11.97 -22.90
C ALA A 114 -11.30 -10.52 -22.64
N LEU A 115 -11.91 -9.82 -21.68
CA LEU A 115 -11.44 -8.51 -21.21
C LEU A 115 -9.95 -8.57 -20.86
N ALA A 116 -9.45 -9.69 -20.31
CA ALA A 116 -8.06 -9.86 -19.93
C ALA A 116 -7.04 -9.77 -21.10
N LEU A 117 -7.48 -9.76 -22.36
CA LEU A 117 -6.62 -9.54 -23.52
C LEU A 117 -6.07 -8.11 -23.62
N VAL A 118 -6.57 -7.15 -22.83
CA VAL A 118 -6.02 -5.78 -22.81
C VAL A 118 -4.54 -5.75 -22.45
N THR A 119 -4.08 -6.61 -21.55
CA THR A 119 -2.68 -6.67 -21.12
C THR A 119 -1.77 -7.18 -22.26
N PRO A 120 -1.97 -8.36 -22.86
CA PRO A 120 -1.14 -8.82 -23.98
C PRO A 120 -1.31 -8.00 -25.27
N LEU A 121 -2.43 -7.28 -25.44
CA LEU A 121 -2.60 -6.29 -26.52
C LEU A 121 -1.83 -4.98 -26.26
N GLY A 122 -1.26 -4.78 -25.06
CA GLY A 122 -0.57 -3.56 -24.67
C GLY A 122 -1.50 -2.35 -24.54
N LEU A 123 -2.78 -2.60 -24.24
CA LEU A 123 -3.80 -1.58 -24.02
C LEU A 123 -3.84 -1.10 -22.56
N GLU A 124 -3.51 -1.99 -21.63
CA GLU A 124 -3.47 -1.69 -20.20
C GLU A 124 -2.19 -2.30 -19.62
N GLY A 125 -1.28 -1.42 -19.19
CA GLY A 125 0.05 -1.79 -18.69
C GLY A 125 0.23 -1.59 -17.19
N VAL A 126 -0.68 -0.85 -16.55
CA VAL A 126 -0.56 -0.47 -15.14
C VAL A 126 -1.38 -1.43 -14.28
N ILE A 127 -2.68 -1.55 -14.56
CA ILE A 127 -3.59 -2.39 -13.77
C ILE A 127 -3.90 -3.69 -14.50
N ARG A 128 -3.53 -4.82 -13.90
CA ARG A 128 -3.84 -6.13 -14.48
C ARG A 128 -5.31 -6.49 -14.19
N PRO A 129 -6.10 -6.86 -15.21
CA PRO A 129 -7.43 -7.42 -14.99
C PRO A 129 -7.36 -8.70 -14.16
N GLN A 130 -8.23 -8.81 -13.15
CA GLN A 130 -8.40 -10.04 -12.41
C GLN A 130 -9.40 -10.96 -13.10
N ARG A 131 -9.17 -12.26 -13.01
CA ARG A 131 -9.98 -13.30 -13.66
C ARG A 131 -10.42 -14.30 -12.60
N HIS A 132 -11.71 -14.63 -12.58
CA HIS A 132 -12.31 -15.49 -11.54
C HIS A 132 -13.36 -16.40 -12.16
N GLU A 133 -13.55 -17.58 -11.56
CA GLU A 133 -14.68 -18.47 -11.88
C GLU A 133 -15.87 -18.20 -10.96
N LEU A 134 -17.06 -18.13 -11.53
CA LEU A 134 -18.29 -17.92 -10.79
C LEU A 134 -18.97 -19.23 -10.38
N ASP A 135 -18.85 -19.61 -9.10
CA ASP A 135 -19.57 -20.76 -8.52
C ASP A 135 -21.00 -20.39 -8.07
N LYS A 136 -22.01 -20.66 -8.92
CA LYS A 136 -23.47 -20.51 -8.65
C LYS A 136 -23.92 -19.11 -8.20
N TRP A 137 -24.17 -18.21 -9.16
CA TRP A 137 -24.66 -16.86 -8.87
C TRP A 137 -25.88 -16.49 -9.73
N ARG A 138 -26.94 -15.96 -9.10
CA ARG A 138 -28.18 -15.46 -9.75
C ARG A 138 -28.51 -14.01 -9.35
N ASP A 139 -27.54 -13.26 -8.81
CA ASP A 139 -27.80 -11.89 -8.39
C ASP A 139 -27.96 -10.96 -9.62
N PRO A 140 -28.96 -10.07 -9.62
CA PRO A 140 -29.06 -9.02 -10.62
C PRO A 140 -27.81 -8.15 -10.68
N ALA A 141 -27.31 -7.89 -11.89
CA ALA A 141 -26.18 -7.00 -12.14
C ALA A 141 -26.62 -5.83 -13.02
N GLY A 142 -26.51 -4.63 -12.45
CA GLY A 142 -26.73 -3.36 -13.15
C GLY A 142 -25.41 -2.66 -13.47
N MET A 143 -25.49 -1.62 -14.30
CA MET A 143 -24.40 -0.70 -14.61
C MET A 143 -24.85 0.75 -14.41
N ILE A 144 -23.92 1.63 -14.02
CA ILE A 144 -24.10 3.08 -14.03
C ILE A 144 -23.25 3.66 -15.17
N PRO A 145 -23.89 4.22 -16.23
CA PRO A 145 -23.17 4.91 -17.29
C PRO A 145 -22.37 6.11 -16.75
N VAL A 146 -21.07 6.15 -17.06
CA VAL A 146 -20.17 7.30 -16.82
C VAL A 146 -20.26 8.28 -17.98
N GLU A 147 -20.21 7.76 -19.21
CA GLU A 147 -20.36 8.57 -20.43
C GLU A 147 -21.83 8.55 -20.90
N LYS A 148 -22.72 9.23 -20.17
CA LYS A 148 -24.18 9.15 -20.37
C LYS A 148 -24.65 9.41 -21.81
N ASN A 149 -23.94 10.27 -22.54
CA ASN A 149 -24.25 10.64 -23.94
C ASN A 149 -23.54 9.75 -24.99
N HIS A 150 -22.83 8.70 -24.56
CA HIS A 150 -22.14 7.79 -25.46
C HIS A 150 -23.14 6.95 -26.27
N PRO A 151 -22.92 6.71 -27.58
CA PRO A 151 -23.82 5.91 -28.41
C PRO A 151 -24.14 4.51 -27.86
N ALA A 152 -23.24 3.94 -27.05
CA ALA A 152 -23.44 2.66 -26.37
C ALA A 152 -24.75 2.60 -25.55
N PHE A 153 -25.18 3.73 -24.98
CA PHE A 153 -26.31 3.77 -24.04
C PHE A 153 -27.64 4.21 -24.66
N HIS A 154 -27.67 4.46 -25.97
CA HIS A 154 -28.88 4.93 -26.63
C HIS A 154 -30.03 3.92 -26.51
N GLY A 155 -31.18 4.39 -26.00
CA GLY A 155 -32.41 3.61 -25.91
C GLY A 155 -32.47 2.64 -24.72
N LEU A 156 -31.44 2.59 -23.88
CA LEU A 156 -31.47 1.78 -22.65
C LEU A 156 -32.35 2.45 -21.57
N PRO A 157 -33.16 1.67 -20.84
CA PRO A 157 -33.97 2.20 -19.75
C PRO A 157 -33.07 2.68 -18.61
N ASN A 158 -33.41 3.84 -18.03
CA ASN A 158 -32.69 4.43 -16.91
C ASN A 158 -33.56 4.41 -15.66
N ASP A 159 -33.33 3.46 -14.74
CA ASP A 159 -33.97 3.40 -13.44
C ASP A 159 -32.99 3.91 -12.36
N LYS A 160 -33.18 5.16 -11.91
CA LYS A 160 -32.32 5.82 -10.92
C LYS A 160 -30.81 5.76 -11.26
N ASP A 161 -30.47 6.07 -12.51
CA ASP A 161 -29.10 6.01 -13.07
C ASP A 161 -28.52 4.59 -13.22
N ILE A 162 -29.31 3.53 -13.03
CA ILE A 162 -28.89 2.13 -13.19
C ILE A 162 -29.56 1.52 -14.43
N VAL A 163 -28.75 0.86 -15.27
CA VAL A 163 -29.18 0.00 -16.36
C VAL A 163 -28.94 -1.46 -15.98
N TRP A 164 -30.01 -2.22 -15.76
CA TRP A 164 -29.93 -3.65 -15.45
C TRP A 164 -29.68 -4.48 -16.70
N LEU A 165 -28.73 -5.44 -16.63
CA LEU A 165 -28.27 -6.21 -17.80
C LEU A 165 -28.36 -7.73 -17.60
N SER A 166 -28.10 -8.25 -16.40
CA SER A 166 -28.13 -9.69 -16.14
C SER A 166 -28.71 -10.05 -14.77
N GLN A 167 -29.12 -11.31 -14.60
CA GLN A 167 -29.51 -11.94 -13.32
C GLN A 167 -28.68 -13.22 -13.08
N GLY A 168 -27.39 -13.11 -13.36
CA GLY A 168 -26.42 -14.20 -13.40
C GLY A 168 -25.17 -13.76 -14.17
N GLY A 169 -24.15 -14.61 -14.22
CA GLY A 169 -22.93 -14.33 -14.97
C GLY A 169 -22.37 -15.57 -15.66
N CYS A 170 -21.62 -15.36 -16.73
CA CYS A 170 -20.81 -16.41 -17.34
C CYS A 170 -19.84 -17.01 -16.30
N PRO A 171 -19.53 -18.32 -16.36
CA PRO A 171 -18.52 -18.95 -15.51
C PRO A 171 -17.19 -18.20 -15.51
N ALA A 172 -16.72 -17.76 -16.68
CA ALA A 172 -15.49 -16.99 -16.81
C ALA A 172 -15.75 -15.48 -16.81
N VAL A 173 -15.29 -14.81 -15.76
CA VAL A 173 -15.33 -13.34 -15.67
C VAL A 173 -13.94 -12.73 -15.60
N ALA A 174 -13.83 -11.52 -16.13
CA ALA A 174 -12.65 -10.68 -15.96
C ALA A 174 -13.10 -9.23 -15.72
N ASP A 175 -12.38 -8.52 -14.86
CA ASP A 175 -12.66 -7.11 -14.56
C ASP A 175 -11.44 -6.41 -13.89
N PHE A 176 -11.51 -5.09 -13.75
CA PHE A 176 -10.58 -4.25 -13.01
C PHE A 176 -11.08 -4.00 -11.58
N TYR A 177 -10.68 -4.86 -10.64
CA TYR A 177 -10.97 -4.68 -9.21
C TYR A 177 -10.19 -3.50 -8.62
N TRP A 178 -10.86 -2.73 -7.75
CA TRP A 178 -10.31 -1.66 -6.89
C TRP A 178 -9.42 -0.63 -7.61
N GLY A 179 -10.03 0.44 -8.14
CA GLY A 179 -9.28 1.57 -8.74
C GLY A 179 -9.41 1.69 -10.26
N GLY A 180 -9.81 0.60 -10.94
CA GLY A 180 -10.20 0.61 -12.34
C GLY A 180 -9.05 0.65 -13.36
N PRO A 181 -9.37 0.61 -14.66
CA PRO A 181 -8.37 0.76 -15.72
C PRO A 181 -7.72 2.15 -15.67
N VAL A 182 -6.44 2.23 -16.00
CA VAL A 182 -5.63 3.45 -16.02
C VAL A 182 -5.50 4.00 -17.43
N GLU A 183 -5.46 3.09 -18.40
CA GLU A 183 -5.19 3.40 -19.79
C GLU A 183 -6.45 3.52 -20.65
N GLY A 184 -7.62 3.21 -20.08
CA GLY A 184 -8.91 3.17 -20.78
C GLY A 184 -9.90 4.25 -20.35
N MET A 185 -10.80 4.61 -21.27
CA MET A 185 -11.95 5.48 -21.01
C MET A 185 -13.09 4.63 -20.43
N ILE A 186 -13.41 4.84 -19.15
CA ILE A 186 -14.49 4.11 -18.47
C ILE A 186 -15.84 4.59 -19.02
N LEU A 187 -16.59 3.69 -19.65
CA LEU A 187 -17.92 3.98 -20.19
C LEU A 187 -19.01 3.75 -19.13
N ALA A 188 -18.90 2.70 -18.32
CA ALA A 188 -19.82 2.40 -17.22
C ALA A 188 -19.15 1.65 -16.06
N LYS A 189 -19.71 1.81 -14.86
CA LYS A 189 -19.25 1.18 -13.59
C LYS A 189 -20.35 0.32 -12.98
N THR A 190 -20.04 -0.45 -11.95
CA THR A 190 -21.08 -1.13 -11.15
C THR A 190 -21.73 -0.15 -10.14
N PRO A 191 -23.01 -0.35 -9.74
CA PRO A 191 -23.72 0.62 -8.89
C PRO A 191 -23.14 0.85 -7.50
N SER A 192 -22.51 -0.17 -6.91
CA SER A 192 -22.01 -0.15 -5.52
C SER A 192 -20.67 -0.87 -5.35
N GLY A 193 -20.02 -1.24 -6.46
CA GLY A 193 -18.85 -2.11 -6.43
C GLY A 193 -17.59 -1.43 -6.97
N PRO A 194 -16.40 -1.98 -6.64
CA PRO A 194 -15.12 -1.44 -7.11
C PRO A 194 -14.83 -1.74 -8.59
N GLU A 195 -15.72 -2.45 -9.27
CA GLU A 195 -15.57 -2.95 -10.64
C GLU A 195 -15.82 -1.90 -11.73
N ASN A 196 -15.03 -1.97 -12.81
CA ASN A 196 -15.10 -1.05 -13.94
C ASN A 196 -15.13 -1.82 -15.28
N PRO A 197 -16.21 -2.56 -15.60
CA PRO A 197 -16.16 -3.63 -16.60
C PRO A 197 -16.40 -3.19 -18.05
N LEU A 198 -16.86 -1.97 -18.28
CA LEU A 198 -17.12 -1.44 -19.63
C LEU A 198 -16.19 -0.28 -19.91
N VAL A 199 -15.17 -0.53 -20.73
CA VAL A 199 -14.04 0.38 -20.95
C VAL A 199 -13.70 0.42 -22.43
N GLU A 200 -13.49 1.62 -22.98
CA GLU A 200 -12.97 1.83 -24.32
C GLU A 200 -11.46 2.09 -24.27
N TYR A 201 -10.73 1.65 -25.30
CA TYR A 201 -9.30 1.87 -25.50
C TYR A 201 -9.02 2.29 -26.95
N THR A 202 -7.91 2.99 -27.16
CA THR A 202 -7.36 3.25 -28.50
C THR A 202 -6.19 2.32 -28.79
N LEU A 203 -6.16 1.72 -29.98
CA LEU A 203 -5.00 0.96 -30.48
C LEU A 203 -4.67 1.40 -31.90
N GLY A 204 -3.55 2.09 -32.09
CA GLY A 204 -3.23 2.72 -33.37
C GLY A 204 -4.34 3.68 -33.79
N LYS A 205 -4.97 3.43 -34.95
CA LYS A 205 -6.12 4.21 -35.42
C LYS A 205 -7.47 3.65 -34.96
N GLY A 206 -7.52 2.46 -34.35
CA GLY A 206 -8.77 1.76 -34.04
C GLY A 206 -9.27 1.96 -32.61
N ARG A 207 -10.33 1.20 -32.30
CA ARG A 207 -10.97 1.17 -30.97
C ARG A 207 -11.12 -0.27 -30.49
N VAL A 208 -10.90 -0.46 -29.20
CA VAL A 208 -11.19 -1.72 -28.52
C VAL A 208 -12.11 -1.43 -27.35
N ILE A 209 -13.27 -2.07 -27.27
CA ILE A 209 -14.12 -2.01 -26.08
C ILE A 209 -14.05 -3.36 -25.37
N VAL A 210 -13.82 -3.32 -24.07
CA VAL A 210 -14.01 -4.47 -23.19
C VAL A 210 -15.33 -4.39 -22.47
N PHE A 211 -16.00 -5.54 -22.32
CA PHE A 211 -17.28 -5.69 -21.65
C PHE A 211 -17.24 -6.94 -20.75
N GLY A 212 -16.77 -6.75 -19.52
CA GLY A 212 -16.47 -7.82 -18.56
C GLY A 212 -17.50 -8.01 -17.45
N TRP A 213 -17.03 -8.57 -16.32
CA TRP A 213 -17.80 -8.88 -15.11
C TRP A 213 -19.04 -9.77 -15.38
N ARG A 214 -20.09 -9.64 -14.56
CA ARG A 214 -21.33 -10.44 -14.62
C ARG A 214 -22.25 -10.08 -15.79
N TRP A 215 -21.93 -9.07 -16.60
CA TRP A 215 -22.89 -8.50 -17.55
C TRP A 215 -23.15 -9.33 -18.83
N PRO A 216 -22.14 -9.88 -19.56
CA PRO A 216 -22.37 -10.47 -20.88
C PRO A 216 -22.78 -11.94 -20.84
N ASP A 217 -23.78 -12.33 -20.02
CA ASP A 217 -24.30 -13.70 -20.04
C ASP A 217 -25.47 -13.87 -21.03
N TYR A 218 -25.12 -14.24 -22.27
CA TYR A 218 -26.09 -14.55 -23.32
C TYR A 218 -26.75 -15.94 -23.13
N GLY A 219 -26.15 -16.80 -22.30
CA GLY A 219 -26.57 -18.17 -22.05
C GLY A 219 -27.73 -18.31 -21.05
N ASP A 220 -28.03 -17.25 -20.30
CA ASP A 220 -29.18 -17.16 -19.41
C ASP A 220 -30.45 -16.73 -20.17
N LEU A 221 -31.26 -17.71 -20.55
CA LEU A 221 -32.55 -17.49 -21.23
C LEU A 221 -33.64 -16.94 -20.30
N GLU A 222 -33.46 -17.06 -18.97
CA GLU A 222 -34.44 -16.61 -17.96
C GLU A 222 -34.21 -15.14 -17.54
N ASN A 223 -33.10 -14.53 -17.96
CA ASN A 223 -32.75 -13.15 -17.62
C ASN A 223 -33.84 -12.13 -18.06
N PRO A 224 -34.53 -11.45 -17.13
CA PRO A 224 -35.56 -10.47 -17.45
C PRO A 224 -35.00 -9.18 -18.07
N HIS A 225 -33.68 -8.97 -18.00
CA HIS A 225 -32.99 -7.81 -18.57
C HIS A 225 -32.26 -8.16 -19.89
N ARG A 226 -32.53 -9.33 -20.48
CA ARG A 226 -31.88 -9.82 -21.69
C ARG A 226 -32.02 -8.87 -22.89
N GLU A 227 -33.14 -8.15 -22.99
CA GLU A 227 -33.34 -7.14 -24.04
C GLU A 227 -32.35 -5.99 -23.90
N ASN A 228 -32.12 -5.50 -22.67
CA ASN A 228 -31.13 -4.45 -22.40
C ASN A 228 -29.71 -4.92 -22.73
N LEU A 229 -29.33 -6.14 -22.33
CA LEU A 229 -28.04 -6.74 -22.68
C LEU A 229 -27.87 -6.80 -24.20
N THR A 230 -28.87 -7.29 -24.92
CA THR A 230 -28.82 -7.43 -26.38
C THR A 230 -28.74 -6.06 -27.07
N LEU A 231 -29.49 -5.07 -26.58
CA LEU A 231 -29.46 -3.70 -27.09
C LEU A 231 -28.12 -3.02 -26.84
N LEU A 232 -27.54 -3.15 -25.63
CA LEU A 232 -26.22 -2.63 -25.32
C LEU A 232 -25.16 -3.25 -26.24
N THR A 233 -25.13 -4.58 -26.39
CA THR A 233 -24.20 -5.28 -27.28
C THR A 233 -24.37 -4.82 -28.73
N SER A 234 -25.62 -4.62 -29.19
CA SER A 234 -25.90 -4.08 -30.52
C SER A 234 -25.31 -2.67 -30.68
N ASN A 235 -25.53 -1.79 -29.70
CA ASN A 235 -25.01 -0.42 -29.73
C ASN A 235 -23.47 -0.40 -29.76
N LEU A 236 -22.82 -1.25 -28.96
CA LEU A 236 -21.36 -1.38 -28.92
C LEU A 236 -20.80 -1.84 -30.27
N LEU A 237 -21.38 -2.87 -30.87
CA LEU A 237 -20.93 -3.40 -32.16
C LEU A 237 -21.14 -2.36 -33.29
N ASN A 238 -22.28 -1.68 -33.31
CA ASN A 238 -22.56 -0.63 -34.30
C ASN A 238 -21.61 0.57 -34.17
N TYR A 239 -21.32 0.99 -32.93
CA TYR A 239 -20.35 2.04 -32.65
C TYR A 239 -18.95 1.65 -33.13
N LEU A 240 -18.49 0.45 -32.78
CA LEU A 240 -17.17 -0.06 -33.16
C LEU A 240 -17.01 -0.24 -34.68
N ALA A 241 -18.08 -0.58 -35.38
CA ALA A 241 -18.07 -0.81 -36.83
C ALA A 241 -17.99 0.46 -37.67
N ASN A 242 -18.33 1.62 -37.10
CA ASN A 242 -18.35 2.88 -37.83
C ASN A 242 -17.44 3.93 -37.16
N ALA A 243 -16.21 4.02 -37.67
CA ALA A 243 -15.22 4.99 -37.17
C ALA A 243 -15.68 6.46 -37.23
N GLN A 244 -16.65 6.81 -38.07
CA GLN A 244 -17.21 8.16 -38.14
C GLN A 244 -18.12 8.49 -36.95
N THR A 245 -18.57 7.48 -36.20
CA THR A 245 -19.41 7.65 -35.01
C THR A 245 -18.60 7.70 -33.72
N TRP A 246 -17.28 7.47 -33.79
CA TRP A 246 -16.41 7.44 -32.62
C TRP A 246 -16.38 8.79 -31.92
N ARG A 247 -16.53 8.75 -30.60
CA ARG A 247 -16.40 9.92 -29.75
C ARG A 247 -14.92 10.19 -29.47
N PRO A 248 -14.57 11.43 -29.10
CA PRO A 248 -13.25 11.73 -28.56
C PRO A 248 -12.94 10.78 -27.41
N PHE A 249 -11.77 10.14 -27.47
CA PHE A 249 -11.29 9.30 -26.40
C PHE A 249 -10.76 10.21 -25.28
N VAL A 250 -11.33 10.11 -24.09
CA VAL A 250 -10.97 10.96 -22.95
C VAL A 250 -10.88 10.10 -21.69
N ILE A 251 -9.74 10.14 -21.02
CA ILE A 251 -9.63 9.66 -19.64
C ILE A 251 -9.94 10.85 -18.75
N ARG A 252 -11.08 10.80 -18.05
CA ARG A 252 -11.55 11.92 -17.24
C ARG A 252 -10.53 12.22 -16.14
N SER A 253 -10.19 13.51 -16.02
CA SER A 253 -9.56 14.07 -14.82
C SER A 253 -10.62 14.81 -14.02
N GLU A 254 -10.53 14.78 -12.69
CA GLU A 254 -11.34 15.69 -11.90
C GLU A 254 -10.89 17.15 -12.16
N TYR A 255 -9.60 17.41 -12.43
CA TYR A 255 -9.04 18.77 -12.53
C TYR A 255 -7.73 18.91 -13.35
N PRO A 256 -7.43 20.12 -13.88
CA PRO A 256 -8.33 21.26 -14.00
C PRO A 256 -9.53 20.84 -14.85
N PRO A 257 -10.70 21.49 -14.71
CA PRO A 257 -11.94 21.05 -15.36
C PRO A 257 -11.85 21.23 -16.88
N VAL A 258 -11.11 20.36 -17.55
CA VAL A 258 -10.97 20.28 -18.98
C VAL A 258 -11.55 18.92 -19.35
N ALA A 259 -12.87 18.80 -19.19
CA ALA A 259 -13.76 17.76 -19.73
C ALA A 259 -15.05 17.62 -18.89
N SER A 260 -15.78 18.73 -18.68
CA SER A 260 -17.23 18.60 -18.45
C SER A 260 -17.95 18.99 -19.74
N PRO A 261 -18.01 18.10 -20.76
CA PRO A 261 -18.73 18.38 -21.99
C PRO A 261 -20.23 18.68 -21.75
N GLU A 262 -20.74 18.42 -20.55
CA GLU A 262 -22.11 18.69 -20.12
C GLU A 262 -22.30 20.11 -19.53
N GLU A 263 -21.22 20.83 -19.19
CA GLU A 263 -21.24 22.20 -18.69
C GLU A 263 -20.39 23.13 -19.59
N PRO A 264 -20.97 23.76 -20.63
CA PRO A 264 -20.22 24.63 -21.52
C PRO A 264 -19.69 25.90 -20.81
N GLY A 265 -18.43 26.25 -21.08
CA GLY A 265 -17.71 27.38 -20.49
C GLY A 265 -17.13 27.09 -19.11
N VAL A 266 -17.27 28.05 -18.18
CA VAL A 266 -16.64 27.98 -16.85
C VAL A 266 -17.59 27.33 -15.84
N SER A 267 -17.16 26.25 -15.21
CA SER A 267 -17.96 25.51 -14.21
C SER A 267 -18.17 26.31 -12.92
N GLN A 268 -19.27 26.00 -12.20
CA GLN A 268 -19.60 26.60 -10.89
C GLN A 268 -18.44 26.51 -9.89
N GLN A 269 -17.71 25.40 -9.94
CA GLN A 269 -16.54 25.20 -9.09
C GLN A 269 -15.42 26.18 -9.38
N ARG A 270 -15.10 26.47 -10.65
CA ARG A 270 -14.04 27.41 -11.03
C ARG A 270 -14.38 28.83 -10.61
N TRP A 271 -15.65 29.24 -10.77
CA TRP A 271 -16.14 30.53 -10.26
C TRP A 271 -15.95 30.65 -8.75
N ARG A 272 -16.32 29.60 -8.00
CA ARG A 272 -16.13 29.54 -6.54
C ARG A 272 -14.65 29.62 -6.17
N ALA A 273 -13.82 28.78 -6.79
CA ALA A 273 -12.39 28.67 -6.50
C ALA A 273 -11.68 30.02 -6.62
N LEU A 274 -11.86 30.72 -7.75
CA LEU A 274 -11.21 32.00 -7.98
C LEU A 274 -11.73 33.09 -7.04
N ARG A 275 -13.05 33.13 -6.79
CA ARG A 275 -13.64 34.08 -5.83
C ARG A 275 -13.03 33.91 -4.43
N MET A 276 -12.97 32.67 -3.95
CA MET A 276 -12.44 32.36 -2.62
C MET A 276 -10.97 32.73 -2.50
N ALA A 277 -10.15 32.41 -3.51
CA ALA A 277 -8.74 32.79 -3.49
C ALA A 277 -8.53 34.32 -3.49
N ILE A 278 -9.34 35.09 -4.25
CA ILE A 278 -9.27 36.56 -4.22
C ILE A 278 -9.66 37.11 -2.84
N GLU A 279 -10.76 36.60 -2.26
CA GLU A 279 -11.22 36.99 -0.92
C GLU A 279 -10.19 36.65 0.15
N ASP A 280 -9.53 35.49 0.04
CA ASP A 280 -8.49 35.03 0.94
C ASP A 280 -7.24 35.94 0.89
N LEU A 281 -6.73 36.22 -0.31
CA LEU A 281 -5.59 37.12 -0.49
C LEU A 281 -5.89 38.54 -0.01
N MET A 282 -7.13 39.02 -0.18
CA MET A 282 -7.55 40.31 0.37
C MET A 282 -7.56 40.33 1.90
N ALA A 283 -7.95 39.22 2.53
CA ALA A 283 -8.03 39.11 3.98
C ALA A 283 -6.64 38.99 4.63
N ASP A 284 -5.79 38.14 4.07
CA ASP A 284 -4.44 37.87 4.62
C ASP A 284 -3.43 38.96 4.24
N PHE A 285 -3.63 39.65 3.11
CA PHE A 285 -2.68 40.64 2.57
C PHE A 285 -3.34 41.95 2.08
N PRO A 286 -4.11 42.68 2.92
CA PRO A 286 -4.89 43.84 2.50
C PRO A 286 -4.04 44.96 1.87
N GLU A 287 -2.80 45.16 2.31
CA GLU A 287 -1.90 46.19 1.78
C GLU A 287 -1.10 45.73 0.56
N ARG A 288 -0.78 44.43 0.45
CA ARG A 288 0.03 43.85 -0.64
C ARG A 288 -0.82 43.34 -1.80
N PHE A 289 -2.15 43.24 -1.64
CA PHE A 289 -3.11 42.82 -2.66
C PHE A 289 -4.22 43.88 -2.91
N PRO A 290 -3.86 45.13 -3.31
CA PRO A 290 -4.80 46.25 -3.34
C PRO A 290 -5.90 46.15 -4.40
N ASN A 291 -5.67 45.36 -5.46
CA ASN A 291 -6.59 45.24 -6.60
C ASN A 291 -7.70 44.18 -6.40
N GLY A 292 -7.77 43.51 -5.25
CA GLY A 292 -8.73 42.41 -5.02
C GLY A 292 -10.19 42.79 -5.31
N ASN A 293 -10.63 43.98 -4.90
CA ASN A 293 -11.99 44.46 -5.20
C ASN A 293 -12.26 44.61 -6.70
N VAL A 294 -11.24 45.02 -7.48
CA VAL A 294 -11.33 45.15 -8.94
C VAL A 294 -11.46 43.76 -9.58
N TYR A 295 -10.71 42.77 -9.10
CA TYR A 295 -10.81 41.39 -9.57
C TYR A 295 -12.18 40.79 -9.28
N LEU A 296 -12.73 40.98 -8.07
CA LEU A 296 -14.08 40.51 -7.72
C LEU A 296 -15.17 41.14 -8.59
N GLN A 297 -15.06 42.44 -8.91
CA GLN A 297 -16.03 43.11 -9.79
C GLN A 297 -15.98 42.54 -11.21
N ARG A 298 -14.77 42.33 -11.76
CA ARG A 298 -14.58 41.70 -13.07
C ARG A 298 -15.12 40.27 -13.09
N LEU A 299 -14.87 39.50 -12.02
CA LEU A 299 -15.36 38.12 -11.89
C LEU A 299 -16.89 38.06 -11.89
N ARG A 300 -17.56 38.95 -11.15
CA ARG A 300 -19.03 39.05 -11.14
C ARG A 300 -19.57 39.39 -12.52
N ALA A 301 -18.97 40.38 -13.19
CA ALA A 301 -19.39 40.79 -14.53
C ALA A 301 -19.27 39.64 -15.56
N LEU A 302 -18.18 38.87 -15.52
CA LEU A 302 -18.00 37.70 -16.39
C LEU A 302 -19.01 36.58 -16.07
N ASN A 303 -19.24 36.29 -14.80
CA ASN A 303 -20.24 35.29 -14.39
C ASN A 303 -21.67 35.70 -14.81
N GLU A 304 -22.03 36.99 -14.69
CA GLU A 304 -23.31 37.49 -15.20
C GLU A 304 -23.44 37.37 -16.72
N GLN A 305 -22.35 37.53 -17.48
CA GLN A 305 -22.34 37.29 -18.92
C GLN A 305 -22.53 35.81 -19.25
N HIS A 306 -21.84 34.92 -18.52
CA HIS A 306 -21.97 33.46 -18.66
C HIS A 306 -23.40 32.99 -18.41
N ASN A 307 -24.02 33.44 -17.31
CA ASN A 307 -25.39 33.05 -16.93
C ASN A 307 -26.49 33.54 -17.89
N ARG A 308 -26.17 34.46 -18.83
CA ARG A 308 -27.11 34.89 -19.88
C ARG A 308 -27.08 33.96 -21.11
N LEU A 309 -26.07 33.10 -21.23
CA LEU A 309 -25.98 32.12 -22.31
C LEU A 309 -26.88 30.91 -22.00
N SER A 310 -27.36 30.25 -23.05
CA SER A 310 -28.14 29.02 -22.97
C SER A 310 -27.32 27.85 -23.49
N LEU A 311 -27.72 26.61 -23.20
CA LEU A 311 -27.07 25.42 -23.77
C LEU A 311 -27.11 25.39 -25.31
N ALA A 312 -28.02 26.14 -25.95
CA ALA A 312 -28.14 26.27 -27.40
C ALA A 312 -27.32 27.44 -27.98
N SER A 313 -26.59 28.19 -27.14
CA SER A 313 -25.75 29.30 -27.57
C SER A 313 -24.52 28.82 -28.36
N ASP A 314 -23.97 29.69 -29.20
CA ASP A 314 -22.76 29.43 -30.00
C ASP A 314 -21.59 29.05 -29.08
N PRO A 315 -20.91 27.90 -29.29
CA PRO A 315 -19.72 27.51 -28.54
C PRO A 315 -18.66 28.61 -28.44
N ALA A 316 -18.48 29.42 -29.50
CA ALA A 316 -17.50 30.51 -29.51
C ALA A 316 -17.77 31.57 -28.43
N ALA A 317 -19.02 31.74 -27.98
CA ALA A 317 -19.36 32.66 -26.90
C ALA A 317 -18.89 32.13 -25.53
N TYR A 318 -18.95 30.81 -25.31
CA TYR A 318 -18.41 30.18 -24.12
C TYR A 318 -16.88 30.22 -24.11
N ASP A 319 -16.25 29.94 -25.25
CA ASP A 319 -14.79 29.99 -25.42
C ASP A 319 -14.24 31.39 -25.07
N PHE A 320 -14.90 32.45 -25.53
CA PHE A 320 -14.51 33.82 -25.20
C PHE A 320 -14.58 34.11 -23.69
N ILE A 321 -15.66 33.70 -23.02
CA ILE A 321 -15.80 33.89 -21.57
C ILE A 321 -14.73 33.10 -20.81
N GLU A 322 -14.44 31.88 -21.26
CA GLU A 322 -13.41 31.04 -20.66
C GLU A 322 -12.02 31.66 -20.80
N GLU A 323 -11.68 32.21 -21.97
CA GLU A 323 -10.43 32.94 -22.19
C GLU A 323 -10.31 34.15 -21.24
N GLN A 324 -11.38 34.95 -21.11
CA GLN A 324 -11.39 36.10 -20.20
C GLN A 324 -11.32 35.68 -18.72
N PHE A 325 -11.95 34.56 -18.35
CA PHE A 325 -11.86 33.99 -17.02
C PHE A 325 -10.43 33.54 -16.70
N GLU A 326 -9.78 32.82 -17.62
CA GLU A 326 -8.40 32.37 -17.46
C GLU A 326 -7.41 33.54 -17.37
N ALA A 327 -7.60 34.58 -18.17
CA ALA A 327 -6.82 35.82 -18.07
C ALA A 327 -6.98 36.49 -16.70
N LEU A 328 -8.22 36.62 -16.20
CA LEU A 328 -8.49 37.20 -14.87
C LEU A 328 -7.92 36.32 -13.75
N LYS A 329 -8.06 35.00 -13.84
CA LYS A 329 -7.51 34.04 -12.88
C LYS A 329 -6.00 34.20 -12.77
N ASN A 330 -5.30 34.19 -13.91
CA ASN A 330 -3.86 34.32 -13.95
C ASN A 330 -3.42 35.69 -13.42
N GLU A 331 -4.09 36.78 -13.81
CA GLU A 331 -3.79 38.13 -13.31
C GLU A 331 -3.95 38.22 -11.78
N ALA A 332 -5.06 37.73 -11.23
CA ALA A 332 -5.35 37.82 -9.80
C ALA A 332 -4.43 36.92 -8.96
N LEU A 333 -4.19 35.68 -9.39
CA LEU A 333 -3.41 34.70 -8.61
C LEU A 333 -1.90 34.87 -8.78
N LEU A 334 -1.41 35.41 -9.91
CA LEU A 334 0.01 35.77 -10.04
C LEU A 334 0.36 37.09 -9.31
N ALA A 335 -0.64 37.87 -8.92
CA ALA A 335 -0.48 38.99 -7.99
C ALA A 335 -0.45 38.53 -6.51
N ASN A 336 -0.45 37.22 -6.24
CA ASN A 336 -0.36 36.67 -4.90
C ASN A 336 0.93 37.14 -4.19
N PRO A 337 0.82 37.84 -3.04
CA PRO A 337 1.98 38.35 -2.30
C PRO A 337 2.95 37.27 -1.80
N LEU A 338 2.56 36.00 -1.76
CA LEU A 338 3.45 34.88 -1.42
C LEU A 338 4.49 34.56 -2.51
N LEU A 339 4.28 35.05 -3.75
CA LEU A 339 5.27 35.00 -4.84
C LEU A 339 6.28 36.16 -4.70
N ASP A 340 6.88 36.32 -3.52
CA ASP A 340 7.80 37.42 -3.17
C ASP A 340 9.27 37.12 -3.48
N PHE A 341 9.51 36.28 -4.50
CA PHE A 341 10.82 35.88 -4.97
C PHE A 341 10.93 36.11 -6.48
N ASP A 342 12.08 36.64 -6.93
CA ASP A 342 12.26 37.02 -8.32
C ASP A 342 12.48 35.82 -9.25
N ARG A 343 13.08 34.74 -8.71
CA ARG A 343 13.51 33.56 -9.46
C ARG A 343 12.96 32.29 -8.83
N LEU A 344 12.50 31.38 -9.67
CA LEU A 344 12.11 30.02 -9.28
C LEU A 344 13.09 29.02 -9.86
N LEU A 345 13.78 28.27 -9.01
CA LEU A 345 14.69 27.19 -9.42
C LEU A 345 13.87 25.92 -9.72
N MET A 346 14.26 25.17 -10.75
CA MET A 346 13.65 23.88 -11.09
C MET A 346 14.59 23.01 -11.92
N ILE A 347 14.33 21.70 -11.96
CA ILE A 347 14.99 20.77 -12.88
C ILE A 347 14.17 20.66 -14.15
N ARG A 348 14.79 20.97 -15.29
CA ARG A 348 14.26 20.70 -16.63
C ARG A 348 14.83 19.38 -17.12
N ARG A 349 13.99 18.37 -17.32
CA ARG A 349 14.37 16.99 -17.72
C ARG A 349 13.54 16.52 -18.91
N ARG A 350 13.97 15.52 -19.67
CA ARG A 350 13.11 14.90 -20.70
C ARG A 350 11.86 14.23 -20.09
N ALA A 351 10.69 14.45 -20.69
CA ALA A 351 9.41 14.02 -20.10
C ALA A 351 9.18 12.50 -20.12
N ASP A 352 9.80 11.78 -21.06
CA ASP A 352 9.70 10.31 -21.20
C ASP A 352 10.60 9.56 -20.22
N ARG A 353 11.40 10.27 -19.41
CA ARG A 353 12.29 9.67 -18.40
C ARG A 353 12.41 10.58 -17.19
N LEU A 354 11.40 10.53 -16.30
CA LEU A 354 11.33 11.41 -15.12
C LEU A 354 12.43 11.16 -14.07
N GLY A 355 13.05 9.98 -14.06
CA GLY A 355 14.10 9.63 -13.09
C GLY A 355 13.55 9.42 -11.67
N LEU A 356 12.42 8.72 -11.56
CA LEU A 356 11.77 8.41 -10.29
C LEU A 356 11.86 6.89 -10.05
N PRO A 357 12.39 6.42 -8.92
CA PRO A 357 12.39 5.00 -8.59
C PRO A 357 10.98 4.50 -8.29
N MET A 358 10.71 3.21 -8.54
CA MET A 358 9.49 2.54 -8.06
C MET A 358 9.32 2.76 -6.54
N ASN A 359 8.09 2.66 -6.05
CA ASN A 359 7.77 3.04 -4.66
C ASN A 359 8.39 2.09 -3.62
N PHE A 360 8.91 0.93 -4.04
CA PHE A 360 9.65 -0.05 -3.23
C PHE A 360 11.17 -0.07 -3.51
N ASN A 361 11.68 0.83 -4.35
CA ASN A 361 13.09 0.92 -4.74
C ASN A 361 13.77 2.18 -4.18
N SER A 362 15.04 2.41 -4.49
CA SER A 362 15.75 3.69 -4.26
C SER A 362 16.52 4.15 -5.49
N ASN A 363 17.25 5.27 -5.37
CA ASN A 363 18.03 5.84 -6.46
C ASN A 363 18.97 4.85 -7.16
N PRO A 364 19.66 3.91 -6.48
CA PRO A 364 20.49 2.90 -7.15
C PRO A 364 19.75 2.02 -8.16
N ASP A 365 18.42 1.91 -8.05
CA ASP A 365 17.59 1.13 -8.98
C ASP A 365 17.22 1.89 -10.26
N ILE A 366 17.63 3.15 -10.40
CA ILE A 366 17.49 3.89 -11.67
C ILE A 366 18.87 4.11 -12.29
N GLU A 367 18.87 4.18 -13.62
CA GLU A 367 20.08 4.38 -14.41
C GLU A 367 20.81 5.68 -14.03
N PRO A 368 22.15 5.72 -14.01
CA PRO A 368 22.87 6.92 -13.57
C PRO A 368 22.89 8.07 -14.60
N THR A 369 22.54 7.80 -15.86
CA THR A 369 22.68 8.75 -16.99
C THR A 369 21.53 8.66 -18.00
N GLY A 370 21.46 9.65 -18.90
CA GLY A 370 20.56 9.64 -20.06
C GLY A 370 19.24 10.37 -19.82
N TYR A 371 19.25 11.41 -19.00
CA TYR A 371 18.08 12.18 -18.58
C TYR A 371 17.89 13.49 -19.34
N ASP A 372 18.91 13.97 -20.05
CA ASP A 372 19.00 15.32 -20.62
C ASP A 372 18.44 16.37 -19.66
N ASN A 373 19.02 16.42 -18.45
CA ASN A 373 18.57 17.29 -17.37
C ASN A 373 19.48 18.50 -17.12
N THR A 374 18.86 19.62 -16.78
CA THR A 374 19.53 20.88 -16.43
C THR A 374 18.82 21.53 -15.25
N LEU A 375 19.59 22.15 -14.36
CA LEU A 375 19.05 23.04 -13.36
C LEU A 375 18.85 24.43 -13.99
N VAL A 376 17.64 24.96 -13.90
CA VAL A 376 17.26 26.23 -14.53
C VAL A 376 16.54 27.14 -13.53
N THR A 377 16.56 28.46 -13.80
CA THR A 377 15.69 29.42 -13.11
C THR A 377 14.69 30.03 -14.07
N LEU A 378 13.44 30.20 -13.63
CA LEU A 378 12.41 30.98 -14.31
C LEU A 378 12.36 32.39 -13.71
N SER A 379 12.45 33.41 -14.57
CA SER A 379 12.32 34.82 -14.17
C SER A 379 11.67 35.70 -15.24
N PRO A 380 10.72 36.58 -14.88
CA PRO A 380 9.99 36.58 -13.60
C PRO A 380 9.16 35.31 -13.43
N VAL A 381 8.77 34.96 -12.20
CA VAL A 381 7.99 33.73 -11.88
C VAL A 381 6.54 33.82 -12.37
N ARG A 382 6.34 33.64 -13.68
CA ARG A 382 5.05 33.70 -14.39
C ARG A 382 5.19 33.05 -15.79
N PRO A 383 4.10 32.77 -16.52
CA PRO A 383 4.15 32.20 -17.87
C PRO A 383 5.03 32.92 -18.88
N SER A 384 5.17 34.24 -18.76
CA SER A 384 6.02 35.06 -19.64
C SER A 384 7.48 35.11 -19.20
N GLY A 385 7.87 34.37 -18.17
CA GLY A 385 9.25 34.32 -17.68
C GLY A 385 10.17 33.56 -18.62
N GLU A 386 11.44 33.93 -18.63
CA GLU A 386 12.48 33.26 -19.39
C GLU A 386 13.25 32.27 -18.50
N LEU A 387 13.70 31.17 -19.11
CA LEU A 387 14.56 30.20 -18.44
C LEU A 387 16.03 30.56 -18.62
N GLU A 388 16.77 30.57 -17.53
CA GLU A 388 18.22 30.66 -17.50
C GLU A 388 18.81 29.36 -16.97
N THR A 389 19.86 28.84 -17.62
CA THR A 389 20.55 27.62 -17.16
C THR A 389 21.53 27.98 -16.05
N VAL A 390 21.34 27.37 -14.87
CA VAL A 390 22.25 27.49 -13.72
C VAL A 390 23.34 26.44 -13.79
N PHE A 391 22.97 25.19 -14.07
CA PHE A 391 23.91 24.08 -14.09
C PHE A 391 23.48 22.97 -15.06
N ARG A 392 24.46 22.37 -15.72
CA ARG A 392 24.30 21.19 -16.57
C ARG A 392 25.36 20.15 -16.19
N PRO A 393 24.97 18.94 -15.76
CA PRO A 393 25.93 17.91 -15.40
C PRO A 393 26.66 17.39 -16.64
N GLU A 394 27.97 17.17 -16.49
CA GLU A 394 28.77 16.46 -17.49
C GLU A 394 28.28 15.02 -17.66
N GLY A 395 28.36 14.49 -18.88
CA GLY A 395 28.04 13.09 -19.17
C GLY A 395 26.54 12.76 -19.10
N ASP A 396 25.66 13.77 -19.06
CA ASP A 396 24.21 13.59 -18.88
C ASP A 396 23.84 12.76 -17.64
N ARG A 397 24.60 12.97 -16.57
CA ARG A 397 24.35 12.36 -15.26
C ARG A 397 23.05 12.89 -14.67
N PHE A 398 22.38 12.03 -13.90
CA PHE A 398 21.22 12.43 -13.11
C PHE A 398 21.57 13.59 -12.18
N ILE A 399 20.64 14.53 -12.01
CA ILE A 399 20.59 15.50 -10.90
C ILE A 399 19.19 15.50 -10.29
N GLY A 400 19.07 15.50 -8.97
CA GLY A 400 17.77 15.49 -8.29
C GLY A 400 17.93 15.50 -6.79
N ASP A 401 16.83 15.36 -6.07
CA ASP A 401 16.77 15.43 -4.61
C ASP A 401 17.43 16.73 -4.10
N VAL A 402 16.99 17.86 -4.64
CA VAL A 402 17.61 19.16 -4.38
C VAL A 402 17.16 19.76 -3.05
N ASP A 403 18.13 20.24 -2.28
CA ASP A 403 17.89 20.96 -1.03
C ASP A 403 18.64 22.31 -1.03
N LEU A 404 17.88 23.41 -1.04
CA LEU A 404 18.44 24.76 -1.10
C LEU A 404 18.92 25.18 0.29
N HIS A 405 20.16 25.65 0.38
CA HIS A 405 20.72 26.16 1.62
C HIS A 405 19.95 27.41 2.10
N TYR A 406 19.88 27.62 3.43
CA TYR A 406 19.16 28.74 4.05
C TYR A 406 19.54 30.13 3.52
N ASP A 407 20.80 30.29 3.13
CA ASP A 407 21.33 31.55 2.58
C ASP A 407 21.09 31.74 1.07
N ALA A 408 20.49 30.74 0.41
CA ALA A 408 20.14 30.72 -1.02
C ALA A 408 21.31 30.98 -1.98
N ASP A 409 22.53 30.65 -1.54
CA ASP A 409 23.79 30.81 -2.27
C ASP A 409 24.32 29.48 -2.85
N ARG A 410 23.85 28.35 -2.30
CA ARG A 410 24.22 26.99 -2.71
C ARG A 410 23.10 25.99 -2.44
N LEU A 411 23.22 24.79 -3.00
CA LEU A 411 22.27 23.70 -2.77
C LEU A 411 22.96 22.34 -2.78
N LEU A 412 22.35 21.35 -2.12
CA LEU A 412 22.68 19.94 -2.27
C LEU A 412 21.92 19.32 -3.44
N LEU A 413 22.54 18.35 -4.10
CA LEU A 413 21.87 17.46 -5.04
C LEU A 413 22.46 16.06 -5.03
N SER A 414 21.62 15.06 -5.28
CA SER A 414 22.03 13.72 -5.67
C SER A 414 22.59 13.74 -7.09
N ILE A 415 23.78 13.17 -7.28
CA ILE A 415 24.42 13.00 -8.59
C ILE A 415 25.31 11.76 -8.60
N PRO A 416 25.19 10.87 -9.59
CA PRO A 416 26.12 9.75 -9.75
C PRO A 416 27.55 10.23 -10.05
N ASP A 417 28.55 9.51 -9.56
CA ASP A 417 29.94 9.68 -9.98
C ASP A 417 30.16 9.12 -11.40
N PRO A 418 31.35 9.32 -12.02
CA PRO A 418 31.62 8.79 -13.35
C PRO A 418 31.56 7.26 -13.49
N ASN A 419 31.58 6.51 -12.38
CA ASN A 419 31.43 5.06 -12.35
C ASN A 419 29.97 4.62 -12.14
N GLY A 420 29.04 5.58 -12.04
CA GLY A 420 27.62 5.33 -11.81
C GLY A 420 27.24 5.16 -10.34
N ARG A 421 28.17 5.36 -9.40
CA ARG A 421 27.86 5.27 -7.96
C ARG A 421 27.18 6.55 -7.50
N TRP A 422 26.03 6.43 -6.87
CA TRP A 422 25.30 7.57 -6.32
C TRP A 422 26.09 8.29 -5.23
N THR A 423 26.18 9.62 -5.38
CA THR A 423 26.82 10.54 -4.43
C THR A 423 25.96 11.78 -4.21
N VAL A 424 26.37 12.62 -3.26
CA VAL A 424 25.81 13.95 -3.04
C VAL A 424 26.88 14.98 -3.33
N ALA A 425 26.50 16.08 -3.97
CA ALA A 425 27.37 17.22 -4.21
C ALA A 425 26.69 18.53 -3.82
N GLU A 426 27.50 19.51 -3.45
CA GLU A 426 27.07 20.88 -3.18
C GLU A 426 27.37 21.75 -4.41
N LEU A 427 26.36 22.47 -4.91
CA LEU A 427 26.45 23.38 -6.04
C LEU A 427 26.36 24.82 -5.55
N HIS A 428 27.39 25.62 -5.81
CA HIS A 428 27.33 27.08 -5.63
C HIS A 428 26.60 27.74 -6.80
N LEU A 429 25.56 28.51 -6.50
CA LEU A 429 24.62 28.99 -7.52
C LEU A 429 25.18 30.14 -8.38
N ASP A 430 26.03 30.98 -7.81
CA ASP A 430 26.63 32.12 -8.53
C ASP A 430 27.75 31.70 -9.50
N SER A 431 28.51 30.65 -9.13
CA SER A 431 29.67 30.18 -9.91
C SER A 431 29.35 28.97 -10.79
N GLY A 432 28.25 28.25 -10.53
CA GLY A 432 27.96 26.95 -11.11
C GLY A 432 28.95 25.86 -10.68
N GLN A 433 29.77 26.12 -9.65
CA GLN A 433 30.80 25.18 -9.18
C GLN A 433 30.15 24.06 -8.38
N LEU A 434 30.30 22.83 -8.87
CA LEU A 434 29.86 21.62 -8.19
C LEU A 434 31.02 20.98 -7.40
N THR A 435 30.81 20.74 -6.11
CA THR A 435 31.79 20.11 -5.21
C THR A 435 31.20 18.82 -4.62
N PRO A 436 31.74 17.63 -4.94
CA PRO A 436 31.32 16.39 -4.31
C PRO A 436 31.53 16.44 -2.80
N LEU A 437 30.55 15.99 -2.02
CA LEU A 437 30.70 15.89 -0.57
C LEU A 437 31.50 14.63 -0.21
N PRO A 438 32.48 14.73 0.70
CA PRO A 438 33.15 13.56 1.24
C PRO A 438 32.20 12.82 2.20
N LEU A 439 31.46 11.86 1.65
CA LEU A 439 30.55 10.96 2.36
C LEU A 439 31.19 9.58 2.57
N ILE A 440 30.40 8.50 2.54
CA ILE A 440 30.89 7.13 2.64
C ILE A 440 31.51 6.72 1.29
N ASP A 441 32.83 6.58 1.27
CA ASP A 441 33.60 6.26 0.06
C ASP A 441 33.91 4.77 -0.05
N GLU A 442 32.88 3.97 -0.29
CA GLU A 442 32.97 2.53 -0.51
C GLU A 442 32.38 2.17 -1.88
N PRO A 443 32.95 1.19 -2.61
CA PRO A 443 32.56 0.88 -4.00
C PRO A 443 31.18 0.22 -4.14
N ASP A 444 30.72 -0.43 -3.08
CA ASP A 444 29.45 -1.15 -2.92
C ASP A 444 28.44 -0.37 -2.07
N VAL A 445 28.66 0.94 -1.89
CA VAL A 445 27.78 1.82 -1.13
C VAL A 445 27.39 3.04 -1.95
N HIS A 446 26.11 3.35 -1.90
CA HIS A 446 25.51 4.53 -2.51
C HIS A 446 25.16 5.57 -1.43
N ASN A 447 25.26 6.85 -1.79
CA ASN A 447 24.84 7.98 -0.95
C ASN A 447 24.01 8.96 -1.78
N PHE A 448 22.86 9.39 -1.28
CA PHE A 448 21.93 10.26 -2.02
C PHE A 448 20.95 10.94 -1.06
N ASP A 449 20.07 11.80 -1.60
CA ASP A 449 18.92 12.42 -0.91
C ASP A 449 19.29 13.04 0.44
N ALA A 450 19.89 14.24 0.36
CA ALA A 450 20.49 14.92 1.50
C ALA A 450 19.84 16.27 1.77
N CYS A 451 19.79 16.66 3.05
CA CYS A 451 19.29 17.97 3.45
C CYS A 451 20.21 18.65 4.47
N TYR A 452 20.20 19.98 4.43
CA TYR A 452 20.89 20.80 5.43
C TYR A 452 20.13 20.81 6.75
N LEU A 453 20.88 20.71 7.84
CA LEU A 453 20.37 21.01 9.18
C LEU A 453 20.57 22.50 9.52
N PRO A 454 19.78 23.07 10.44
CA PRO A 454 19.90 24.48 10.82
C PRO A 454 21.28 24.88 11.36
N ASP A 455 22.06 23.89 11.80
CA ASP A 455 23.40 24.02 12.33
C ASP A 455 24.51 23.57 11.35
N GLU A 456 24.28 23.63 10.03
CA GLU A 456 25.26 23.31 8.98
C GLU A 456 25.70 21.84 8.89
N ARG A 457 25.20 20.95 9.77
CA ARG A 457 25.37 19.51 9.57
C ARG A 457 24.48 19.05 8.41
N ILE A 458 24.76 17.87 7.87
CA ILE A 458 24.03 17.33 6.71
C ILE A 458 23.52 15.94 7.06
N VAL A 459 22.23 15.70 6.86
CA VAL A 459 21.64 14.36 6.86
C VAL A 459 21.57 13.87 5.42
N PHE A 460 21.86 12.59 5.19
CA PHE A 460 21.79 11.96 3.87
C PHE A 460 21.37 10.50 3.99
N THR A 461 20.86 9.91 2.91
CA THR A 461 20.56 8.48 2.83
C THR A 461 21.76 7.69 2.32
N SER A 462 21.96 6.46 2.81
CA SER A 462 23.03 5.57 2.33
C SER A 462 22.67 4.08 2.41
N THR A 463 23.18 3.30 1.44
CA THR A 463 23.04 1.82 1.39
C THR A 463 24.08 1.08 2.23
N ALA A 464 24.88 1.81 3.03
CA ALA A 464 25.83 1.23 3.98
C ALA A 464 25.27 0.28 5.05
N PRO A 465 23.95 0.18 5.35
CA PRO A 465 23.44 -0.94 6.14
C PRO A 465 23.66 -2.32 5.51
N PHE A 466 23.82 -2.39 4.19
CA PHE A 466 24.03 -3.62 3.42
C PHE A 466 22.87 -4.62 3.58
N ILE A 467 21.64 -4.11 3.45
CA ILE A 467 20.39 -4.85 3.57
C ILE A 467 19.71 -4.86 2.20
N GLY A 468 19.14 -5.99 1.79
CA GLY A 468 18.40 -6.11 0.53
C GLY A 468 16.90 -6.13 0.77
N VAL A 469 16.10 -5.38 0.01
CA VAL A 469 14.63 -5.34 0.22
C VAL A 469 14.02 -6.76 0.18
N PRO A 470 13.41 -7.25 1.29
CA PRO A 470 12.91 -8.62 1.41
C PRO A 470 11.90 -9.05 0.34
N CYS A 471 10.95 -8.18 -0.04
CA CYS A 471 9.86 -8.54 -0.96
C CYS A 471 10.28 -8.67 -2.44
N VAL A 472 11.47 -8.18 -2.81
CA VAL A 472 12.03 -8.30 -4.17
C VAL A 472 13.27 -9.19 -4.22
N GLY A 473 13.39 -10.13 -3.27
CA GLY A 473 14.52 -11.06 -3.23
C GLY A 473 15.87 -10.39 -3.00
N GLY A 474 15.88 -9.25 -2.32
CA GLY A 474 17.09 -8.51 -1.96
C GLY A 474 17.81 -7.82 -3.12
N THR A 475 17.13 -7.61 -4.26
CA THR A 475 17.75 -6.96 -5.44
C THR A 475 17.88 -5.45 -5.30
N SER A 476 16.99 -4.79 -4.57
CA SER A 476 17.10 -3.36 -4.25
C SER A 476 17.84 -3.18 -2.93
N GLU A 477 18.72 -2.18 -2.87
CA GLU A 477 19.60 -1.90 -1.74
C GLU A 477 18.96 -0.91 -0.75
N VAL A 478 18.71 -1.34 0.47
CA VAL A 478 18.04 -0.55 1.51
C VAL A 478 18.87 0.65 1.94
N ALA A 479 18.23 1.81 2.00
CA ALA A 479 18.84 3.07 2.41
C ALA A 479 18.40 3.45 3.83
N ASN A 480 19.33 3.85 4.69
CA ASN A 480 19.05 4.43 6.00
C ASN A 480 19.67 5.83 6.11
N LEU A 481 19.27 6.61 7.12
CA LEU A 481 19.77 7.96 7.34
C LEU A 481 21.12 7.95 8.06
N TYR A 482 22.00 8.84 7.62
CA TYR A 482 23.31 9.11 8.20
C TYR A 482 23.48 10.61 8.42
N LEU A 483 24.22 10.97 9.47
CA LEU A 483 24.62 12.33 9.76
C LEU A 483 26.09 12.52 9.40
N ARG A 484 26.37 13.55 8.62
CA ARG A 484 27.70 14.13 8.46
C ARG A 484 27.85 15.33 9.37
N GLU A 485 28.77 15.22 10.31
CA GLU A 485 29.18 16.26 11.24
C GLU A 485 29.98 17.37 10.53
N ARG A 486 30.12 18.53 11.17
CA ARG A 486 30.87 19.67 10.60
C ARG A 486 32.35 19.37 10.35
N ASP A 487 32.93 18.48 11.17
CA ASP A 487 34.32 18.03 11.04
C ASP A 487 34.49 16.92 9.98
N GLY A 488 33.40 16.49 9.34
CA GLY A 488 33.37 15.43 8.33
C GLY A 488 33.18 14.02 8.88
N ARG A 489 33.09 13.83 10.22
CA ARG A 489 32.75 12.52 10.81
C ARG A 489 31.34 12.11 10.41
N ILE A 490 31.14 10.82 10.17
CA ILE A 490 29.86 10.25 9.75
C ILE A 490 29.37 9.25 10.79
N ARG A 491 28.07 9.30 11.11
CA ARG A 491 27.39 8.32 11.97
C ARG A 491 26.03 7.93 11.40
N ARG A 492 25.60 6.70 11.69
CA ARG A 492 24.26 6.22 11.33
C ARG A 492 23.21 6.83 12.26
N LEU A 493 22.03 7.16 11.75
CA LEU A 493 20.89 7.65 12.52
C LEU A 493 19.80 6.58 12.66
N THR A 494 19.39 5.93 11.57
CA THR A 494 18.31 4.92 11.57
C THR A 494 18.88 3.51 11.35
N ASN A 495 18.19 2.48 11.86
CA ASN A 495 18.55 1.06 11.71
C ASN A 495 17.32 0.26 11.30
N ASP A 496 16.71 0.63 10.17
CA ASP A 496 15.41 0.13 9.76
C ASP A 496 15.51 -1.03 8.76
N GLN A 497 14.49 -1.89 8.75
CA GLN A 497 14.34 -3.07 7.89
C GLN A 497 14.45 -2.73 6.40
N ASP A 498 13.68 -1.73 5.97
CA ASP A 498 13.66 -1.23 4.60
C ASP A 498 14.07 0.24 4.56
N HIS A 499 13.65 0.94 3.50
CA HIS A 499 14.17 2.26 3.20
C HIS A 499 13.67 3.36 4.15
N ASN A 500 14.57 4.31 4.39
CA ASN A 500 14.23 5.68 4.76
C ASN A 500 14.45 6.62 3.57
N TRP A 501 13.53 7.55 3.34
CA TRP A 501 13.55 8.49 2.21
C TRP A 501 13.17 9.92 2.61
N CYS A 502 13.49 10.86 1.72
CA CYS A 502 13.05 12.25 1.71
C CYS A 502 13.25 12.97 3.06
N PRO A 503 14.46 12.98 3.63
CA PRO A 503 14.71 13.70 4.87
C PRO A 503 14.52 15.22 4.65
N THR A 504 13.77 15.88 5.52
CA THR A 504 13.60 17.34 5.52
C THR A 504 13.47 17.89 6.94
N VAL A 505 13.68 19.18 7.16
CA VAL A 505 13.65 19.80 8.51
C VAL A 505 12.27 20.37 8.82
N LEU A 506 11.60 19.86 9.86
CA LEU A 506 10.37 20.41 10.42
C LEU A 506 10.59 21.78 11.04
N ASN A 507 9.52 22.59 11.14
CA ASN A 507 9.57 23.95 11.72
C ASN A 507 10.12 24.01 13.16
N ASN A 508 10.09 22.90 13.90
CA ASN A 508 10.63 22.80 15.26
C ASN A 508 12.11 22.35 15.32
N GLY A 509 12.79 22.21 14.18
CA GLY A 509 14.19 21.81 14.09
C GLY A 509 14.44 20.30 14.08
N ARG A 510 13.40 19.47 14.17
CA ARG A 510 13.49 18.01 13.99
C ARG A 510 13.58 17.64 12.52
N ILE A 511 14.11 16.45 12.22
CA ILE A 511 14.03 15.87 10.89
C ILE A 511 12.70 15.11 10.72
N LEU A 512 12.03 15.30 9.59
CA LEU A 512 10.94 14.47 9.06
C LEU A 512 11.53 13.58 7.98
N TYR A 513 11.11 12.33 7.93
CA TYR A 513 11.51 11.39 6.90
C TYR A 513 10.42 10.35 6.70
N GLN A 514 10.45 9.67 5.56
CA GLN A 514 9.59 8.51 5.33
C GLN A 514 10.32 7.24 5.74
N ARG A 515 9.62 6.30 6.38
CA ARG A 515 10.12 4.98 6.77
C ARG A 515 9.20 3.91 6.19
N TRP A 516 9.80 2.94 5.50
CA TRP A 516 9.12 1.72 5.12
C TRP A 516 9.45 0.61 6.13
N GLU A 517 8.42 -0.05 6.65
CA GLU A 517 8.55 -1.20 7.55
C GLU A 517 7.41 -2.19 7.34
N TYR A 518 7.63 -3.50 7.51
CA TYR A 518 6.54 -4.48 7.47
C TYR A 518 6.78 -5.77 8.27
N ALA A 519 7.22 -5.61 9.52
CA ALA A 519 7.37 -6.74 10.44
C ALA A 519 6.01 -7.35 10.87
N ASP A 520 5.58 -8.45 10.22
CA ASP A 520 4.30 -9.14 10.43
C ASP A 520 3.05 -8.25 10.17
N ILE A 521 3.16 -7.35 9.20
CA ILE A 521 2.07 -6.50 8.69
C ILE A 521 2.16 -6.45 7.15
N ALA A 522 1.06 -6.12 6.49
CA ALA A 522 1.01 -6.07 5.03
C ALA A 522 2.05 -5.13 4.41
N HIS A 523 2.97 -5.67 3.60
CA HIS A 523 4.14 -4.94 3.08
C HIS A 523 3.80 -3.81 2.11
N ALA A 524 2.65 -3.93 1.44
CA ALA A 524 2.23 -2.98 0.43
C ALA A 524 1.92 -1.58 1.00
N PHE A 525 1.44 -1.47 2.24
CA PHE A 525 0.76 -0.26 2.71
C PHE A 525 1.57 0.63 3.68
N MET A 526 2.79 0.23 4.06
CA MET A 526 3.43 0.73 5.28
C MET A 526 4.60 1.70 5.02
N ARG A 527 4.36 2.81 4.32
CA ARG A 527 5.39 3.85 4.09
C ARG A 527 5.06 5.12 4.86
N LEU A 528 5.37 5.04 6.13
CA LEU A 528 4.95 5.94 7.20
C LEU A 528 5.81 7.20 7.22
N LEU A 529 5.25 8.31 7.74
CA LEU A 529 6.06 9.47 8.09
C LEU A 529 6.57 9.30 9.52
N PHE A 530 7.86 9.53 9.73
CA PHE A 530 8.55 9.51 11.01
C PHE A 530 9.28 10.83 11.22
N HIS A 531 9.60 11.13 12.48
CA HIS A 531 10.44 12.26 12.82
C HIS A 531 11.43 11.94 13.94
N ALA A 532 12.54 12.66 13.98
CA ALA A 532 13.59 12.50 14.99
C ALA A 532 14.29 13.82 15.27
N ASN A 533 15.04 13.91 16.37
CA ASN A 533 16.00 14.99 16.54
C ASN A 533 17.11 14.87 15.47
N PRO A 534 17.81 15.98 15.12
CA PRO A 534 18.90 15.96 14.15
C PRO A 534 20.03 14.96 14.46
N ASP A 535 20.19 14.58 15.73
CA ASP A 535 21.14 13.58 16.17
C ASP A 535 20.62 12.14 16.14
N GLY A 536 19.43 11.90 15.59
CA GLY A 536 18.81 10.57 15.51
C GLY A 536 18.14 10.09 16.79
N SER A 537 18.17 10.87 17.88
CA SER A 537 17.39 10.56 19.10
C SER A 537 15.91 10.89 18.92
N GLN A 538 15.06 10.33 19.79
CA GLN A 538 13.61 10.55 19.80
C GLN A 538 12.93 10.25 18.46
N GLN A 539 13.28 9.12 17.84
CA GLN A 539 12.60 8.62 16.65
C GLN A 539 11.19 8.19 17.02
N MET A 540 10.20 8.79 16.36
CA MET A 540 8.77 8.58 16.64
C MET A 540 7.98 8.60 15.34
N GLU A 541 6.80 7.97 15.34
CA GLU A 541 5.88 8.06 14.22
C GLU A 541 5.33 9.48 14.11
N TYR A 542 5.24 9.99 12.89
CA TYR A 542 4.63 11.27 12.59
C TYR A 542 3.21 11.10 12.03
N TYR A 543 3.01 10.20 11.06
CA TYR A 543 1.69 9.93 10.48
C TYR A 543 1.62 8.53 9.82
N GLY A 544 0.46 7.89 9.88
CA GLY A 544 0.11 6.70 9.11
C GLY A 544 0.35 5.36 9.81
N SER A 545 0.91 5.35 11.03
CA SER A 545 1.15 4.09 11.75
C SER A 545 -0.16 3.32 11.96
N ASN A 546 -0.13 2.01 11.74
CA ASN A 546 -1.30 1.11 11.80
C ASN A 546 -2.45 1.54 10.88
N SER A 547 -2.14 1.96 9.64
CA SER A 547 -3.14 2.43 8.69
C SER A 547 -2.88 1.79 7.33
N PHE A 548 -3.93 1.38 6.62
CA PHE A 548 -3.81 0.95 5.23
C PHE A 548 -3.73 2.15 4.28
N TRP A 549 -4.35 3.27 4.63
CA TRP A 549 -4.26 4.52 3.91
C TRP A 549 -3.59 5.60 4.78
N PRO A 550 -2.71 6.46 4.22
CA PRO A 550 -2.16 6.38 2.87
C PRO A 550 -1.11 5.27 2.72
N THR A 551 -1.15 4.55 1.61
CA THR A 551 -0.18 3.49 1.24
C THR A 551 1.26 4.01 1.16
N ALA A 552 1.44 5.25 0.68
CA ALA A 552 2.71 5.96 0.64
C ALA A 552 2.52 7.48 0.69
N MET A 553 3.52 8.20 1.23
CA MET A 553 3.58 9.67 1.36
C MET A 553 4.97 10.19 0.94
N PHE A 554 5.17 10.49 -0.34
CA PHE A 554 6.44 10.99 -0.85
C PHE A 554 6.54 12.52 -0.81
N TYR A 555 7.78 13.02 -0.76
CA TYR A 555 8.11 14.44 -0.82
C TYR A 555 7.37 15.29 0.22
N ALA A 556 7.14 14.73 1.41
CA ALA A 556 6.47 15.43 2.48
C ALA A 556 7.27 16.68 2.88
N ARG A 557 6.63 17.85 2.91
CA ARG A 557 7.24 19.11 3.35
C ARG A 557 6.41 19.78 4.45
N PRO A 558 7.06 20.38 5.47
CA PRO A 558 6.35 21.15 6.48
C PRO A 558 5.74 22.41 5.87
N VAL A 559 4.50 22.70 6.26
CA VAL A 559 3.85 23.96 5.94
C VAL A 559 4.48 25.08 6.77
N PRO A 560 4.93 26.20 6.18
CA PRO A 560 5.54 27.31 6.92
C PRO A 560 4.63 27.81 8.05
N ASP A 561 5.24 28.23 9.15
CA ASP A 561 4.57 28.84 10.32
C ASP A 561 3.49 27.99 11.00
N HIS A 562 3.40 26.68 10.69
CA HIS A 562 2.50 25.74 11.36
C HIS A 562 3.26 24.73 12.23
N PRO A 563 2.78 24.38 13.44
CA PRO A 563 3.50 23.45 14.32
C PRO A 563 3.58 22.01 13.78
N THR A 564 2.56 21.57 13.03
CA THR A 564 2.38 20.14 12.68
C THR A 564 1.97 19.87 11.23
N LYS A 565 1.62 20.88 10.42
CA LYS A 565 1.05 20.59 9.10
C LYS A 565 2.14 20.22 8.12
N VAL A 566 1.86 19.21 7.30
CA VAL A 566 2.72 18.79 6.19
C VAL A 566 1.87 18.58 4.95
N ILE A 567 2.47 18.80 3.78
CA ILE A 567 1.89 18.42 2.50
C ILE A 567 2.74 17.34 1.85
N ALA A 568 2.11 16.32 1.29
CA ALA A 568 2.79 15.18 0.68
C ALA A 568 2.07 14.68 -0.58
N VAL A 569 2.78 13.88 -1.37
CA VAL A 569 2.23 13.14 -2.52
C VAL A 569 1.87 11.74 -2.08
N VAL A 570 0.57 11.43 -2.11
CA VAL A 570 0.02 10.12 -1.74
C VAL A 570 -0.11 9.23 -2.97
N GLY A 571 0.53 8.06 -2.93
CA GLY A 571 0.53 7.07 -4.02
C GLY A 571 0.50 5.63 -3.50
N GLY A 572 0.59 4.67 -4.42
CA GLY A 572 0.51 3.23 -4.16
C GLY A 572 1.84 2.50 -3.95
N HIS A 573 1.85 1.15 -3.83
CA HIS A 573 3.10 0.35 -3.78
C HIS A 573 3.52 -0.10 -5.19
N HIS A 574 2.66 -0.80 -5.91
CA HIS A 574 2.89 -1.26 -7.29
C HIS A 574 2.33 -0.25 -8.31
N ASP A 575 2.49 1.03 -8.02
CA ASP A 575 1.85 2.13 -8.74
C ASP A 575 2.87 2.99 -9.50
N LEU A 576 2.42 4.10 -10.07
CA LEU A 576 3.27 5.06 -10.74
C LEU A 576 4.45 5.50 -9.83
N PRO A 577 5.69 5.56 -10.35
CA PRO A 577 6.88 5.89 -9.57
C PRO A 577 6.77 7.27 -8.92
N ARG A 578 6.64 7.31 -7.59
CA ARG A 578 6.54 8.46 -6.67
C ARG A 578 5.46 9.51 -7.01
N GLN A 579 4.63 9.24 -8.00
CA GLN A 579 3.56 10.13 -8.47
C GLN A 579 2.27 9.83 -7.72
N GLY A 580 1.44 10.85 -7.52
CA GLY A 580 0.13 10.62 -6.93
C GLY A 580 -0.66 11.88 -6.59
N GLN A 581 -1.53 11.75 -5.60
CA GLN A 581 -2.46 12.78 -5.16
C GLN A 581 -1.79 13.74 -4.18
N LEU A 582 -2.04 15.04 -4.31
CA LEU A 582 -1.53 16.03 -3.36
C LEU A 582 -2.45 16.10 -2.13
N VAL A 583 -1.92 15.83 -0.94
CA VAL A 583 -2.71 15.79 0.30
C VAL A 583 -2.05 16.60 1.40
N LEU A 584 -2.84 17.48 2.01
CA LEU A 584 -2.47 18.27 3.19
C LEU A 584 -2.90 17.53 4.46
N PHE A 585 -1.97 17.33 5.38
CA PHE A 585 -2.17 16.63 6.65
C PHE A 585 -1.89 17.55 7.85
N ASP A 586 -2.61 17.30 8.94
CA ASP A 586 -2.35 17.84 10.26
C ASP A 586 -2.41 16.72 11.31
N PRO A 587 -1.27 16.15 11.73
CA PRO A 587 -1.15 15.17 12.80
C PRO A 587 -1.77 15.59 14.13
N ALA A 588 -2.00 16.89 14.37
CA ALA A 588 -2.71 17.35 15.55
C ALA A 588 -4.21 17.00 15.52
N ARG A 589 -4.79 16.79 14.33
CA ARG A 589 -6.20 16.35 14.15
C ARG A 589 -6.39 14.85 14.29
N GLY A 590 -5.37 14.08 13.91
CA GLY A 590 -5.37 12.62 13.93
C GLY A 590 -4.15 12.08 13.18
N ARG A 591 -3.78 10.82 13.41
CA ARG A 591 -2.59 10.19 12.79
C ARG A 591 -2.86 8.84 12.14
N HIS A 592 -4.10 8.37 12.25
CA HIS A 592 -4.58 7.10 11.76
C HIS A 592 -5.46 7.32 10.54
N GLU A 593 -5.24 6.54 9.49
CA GLU A 593 -6.03 6.58 8.25
C GLU A 593 -6.17 8.03 7.72
N ALA A 594 -7.42 8.46 7.48
CA ALA A 594 -7.74 9.81 7.01
C ALA A 594 -7.98 10.83 8.13
N ASP A 595 -7.83 10.48 9.41
CA ASP A 595 -8.26 11.33 10.54
C ASP A 595 -7.55 12.68 10.60
N GLY A 596 -6.26 12.72 10.23
CA GLY A 596 -5.49 13.96 10.17
C GLY A 596 -5.46 14.61 8.80
N VAL A 597 -6.22 14.11 7.83
CA VAL A 597 -6.35 14.78 6.53
C VAL A 597 -7.04 16.12 6.71
N VAL A 598 -6.37 17.16 6.24
CA VAL A 598 -6.99 18.48 6.08
C VAL A 598 -7.76 18.51 4.78
N GLN A 599 -7.11 18.18 3.66
CA GLN A 599 -7.71 18.17 2.33
C GLN A 599 -6.85 17.44 1.29
N ARG A 600 -7.49 16.71 0.36
CA ARG A 600 -6.88 16.36 -0.94
C ARG A 600 -7.02 17.55 -1.88
N ILE A 601 -5.92 17.99 -2.48
CA ILE A 601 -5.92 19.08 -3.44
C ILE A 601 -5.77 18.48 -4.83
N PRO A 602 -6.71 18.71 -5.74
CA PRO A 602 -8.00 19.38 -5.57
C PRO A 602 -9.05 18.49 -4.88
N GLY A 603 -10.05 19.13 -4.30
CA GLY A 603 -11.08 18.49 -3.50
C GLY A 603 -11.65 19.37 -2.39
N PHE A 604 -11.77 20.69 -2.61
CA PHE A 604 -12.26 21.61 -1.58
C PHE A 604 -13.58 21.14 -0.95
N GLY A 605 -13.54 20.96 0.38
CA GLY A 605 -14.69 20.50 1.18
C GLY A 605 -15.07 19.03 1.01
N LYS A 606 -14.36 18.25 0.18
CA LYS A 606 -14.57 16.81 0.05
C LYS A 606 -13.82 16.07 1.16
N LYS A 607 -14.46 15.07 1.75
CA LYS A 607 -13.79 14.12 2.64
C LYS A 607 -13.03 13.09 1.81
N ILE A 608 -11.92 12.60 2.36
CA ILE A 608 -11.23 11.42 1.83
C ILE A 608 -11.77 10.20 2.57
N GLU A 609 -12.19 9.20 1.82
CA GLU A 609 -12.49 7.87 2.36
C GLU A 609 -11.21 7.03 2.30
N PRO A 610 -10.73 6.47 3.42
CA PRO A 610 -9.53 5.63 3.44
C PRO A 610 -9.84 4.30 2.77
N VAL A 611 -9.36 4.14 1.53
CA VAL A 611 -9.51 2.90 0.75
C VAL A 611 -8.24 2.05 0.86
N ILE A 612 -8.43 0.75 1.04
CA ILE A 612 -7.32 -0.22 1.02
C ILE A 612 -7.03 -0.58 -0.43
N LEU A 613 -6.12 0.16 -1.04
CA LEU A 613 -5.79 0.00 -2.45
C LEU A 613 -4.29 0.20 -2.72
N ASP A 614 -3.67 -0.81 -3.31
CA ASP A 614 -2.30 -0.78 -3.77
C ASP A 614 -2.10 0.20 -4.96
N GLY A 615 -2.95 0.16 -5.98
CA GLY A 615 -2.90 1.06 -7.15
C GLY A 615 -3.74 2.33 -7.00
N LEU A 616 -3.46 3.17 -5.99
CA LEU A 616 -4.29 4.33 -5.64
C LEU A 616 -4.24 5.48 -6.67
N ALA A 617 -3.08 5.75 -7.26
CA ALA A 617 -2.78 6.92 -8.07
C ALA A 617 -2.88 6.68 -9.58
N GLY A 618 -2.63 5.48 -10.08
CA GLY A 618 -2.56 5.19 -11.51
C GLY A 618 -3.75 5.72 -12.32
N GLY A 619 -4.97 5.59 -11.80
CA GLY A 619 -6.21 6.09 -12.43
C GLY A 619 -6.64 7.49 -11.97
N SER A 620 -5.85 8.15 -11.13
CA SER A 620 -6.17 9.43 -10.52
C SER A 620 -5.50 10.57 -11.28
N TRP A 621 -6.30 11.54 -11.71
CA TRP A 621 -5.80 12.79 -12.29
C TRP A 621 -6.38 13.99 -11.53
N PRO A 622 -5.58 15.04 -11.29
CA PRO A 622 -4.20 15.25 -11.75
C PRO A 622 -3.15 14.45 -10.96
N LEU A 623 -1.96 14.25 -11.57
CA LEU A 623 -0.79 13.64 -10.92
C LEU A 623 0.19 14.72 -10.45
N PHE A 624 0.69 14.59 -9.23
CA PHE A 624 1.58 15.55 -8.59
C PHE A 624 2.94 14.95 -8.23
N LEU A 625 3.93 15.83 -8.19
CA LEU A 625 5.29 15.62 -7.72
C LEU A 625 5.80 16.88 -7.01
N HIS A 626 6.76 16.69 -6.09
CA HIS A 626 7.59 17.75 -5.52
C HIS A 626 6.83 19.00 -5.03
N PRO A 627 5.90 18.87 -4.06
CA PRO A 627 5.21 20.03 -3.52
C PRO A 627 6.14 20.91 -2.70
N PHE A 628 6.02 22.23 -2.88
CA PHE A 628 6.68 23.25 -2.07
C PHE A 628 5.61 24.21 -1.49
N PRO A 629 5.35 24.16 -0.18
CA PRO A 629 4.35 25.03 0.45
C PRO A 629 4.84 26.47 0.58
N LEU A 630 4.03 27.42 0.08
CA LEU A 630 4.22 28.85 0.34
C LEU A 630 3.45 29.30 1.58
N SER A 631 2.35 28.62 1.89
CA SER A 631 1.52 28.76 3.11
C SER A 631 0.70 27.47 3.29
N GLU A 632 -0.23 27.44 4.25
CA GLU A 632 -1.18 26.32 4.37
C GLU A 632 -2.24 26.27 3.25
N LYS A 633 -2.30 27.30 2.38
CA LYS A 633 -3.33 27.45 1.35
C LYS A 633 -2.78 27.39 -0.08
N TYR A 634 -1.51 27.74 -0.29
CA TYR A 634 -0.89 27.93 -1.61
C TYR A 634 0.41 27.13 -1.73
N PHE A 635 0.57 26.41 -2.84
CA PHE A 635 1.66 25.46 -3.07
C PHE A 635 2.20 25.57 -4.49
N LEU A 636 3.52 25.48 -4.65
CA LEU A 636 4.16 25.21 -5.94
C LEU A 636 4.29 23.70 -6.11
N VAL A 637 3.97 23.18 -7.29
CA VAL A 637 4.01 21.75 -7.56
C VAL A 637 4.50 21.47 -8.97
N SER A 638 5.18 20.34 -9.15
CA SER A 638 5.26 19.70 -10.46
C SER A 638 3.97 18.90 -10.68
N CYS A 639 3.28 19.14 -11.79
CA CYS A 639 1.98 18.56 -12.04
C CYS A 639 1.85 18.11 -13.48
N GLN A 640 1.20 16.96 -13.67
CA GLN A 640 0.61 16.54 -14.93
C GLN A 640 -0.93 16.58 -14.79
N PRO A 641 -1.58 17.66 -15.26
CA PRO A 641 -3.00 17.88 -15.00
C PRO A 641 -3.95 16.82 -15.55
N THR A 642 -3.65 16.33 -16.75
CA THR A 642 -4.37 15.24 -17.42
C THR A 642 -3.36 14.30 -18.06
N LYS A 643 -3.79 13.09 -18.44
CA LYS A 643 -2.93 12.12 -19.10
C LYS A 643 -2.17 12.64 -20.33
N THR A 644 -2.77 13.56 -21.07
CA THR A 644 -2.19 14.14 -22.28
C THR A 644 -1.51 15.48 -22.05
N SER A 645 -1.60 16.05 -20.85
CA SER A 645 -0.93 17.29 -20.49
C SER A 645 0.58 17.07 -20.33
N LEU A 646 1.33 18.16 -20.48
CA LEU A 646 2.76 18.19 -20.19
C LEU A 646 3.01 18.19 -18.68
N TRP A 647 4.21 17.77 -18.29
CA TRP A 647 4.71 17.95 -16.92
C TRP A 647 5.20 19.39 -16.74
N GLY A 648 4.40 20.21 -16.08
CA GLY A 648 4.70 21.61 -15.82
C GLY A 648 4.84 21.93 -14.33
N VAL A 649 5.27 23.15 -14.03
CA VAL A 649 5.21 23.72 -12.68
C VAL A 649 4.00 24.64 -12.57
N TYR A 650 3.23 24.45 -11.50
CA TYR A 650 1.98 25.14 -11.25
C TYR A 650 1.97 25.76 -9.85
N LEU A 651 1.32 26.91 -9.71
CA LEU A 651 0.78 27.38 -8.43
C LEU A 651 -0.63 26.77 -8.26
N VAL A 652 -0.81 26.01 -7.20
CA VAL A 652 -2.10 25.41 -6.82
C VAL A 652 -2.52 25.85 -5.43
N ASP A 653 -3.82 25.78 -5.15
CA ASP A 653 -4.36 26.15 -3.84
C ASP A 653 -5.43 25.20 -3.32
N VAL A 654 -5.75 25.35 -2.03
CA VAL A 654 -6.83 24.58 -1.37
C VAL A 654 -8.22 24.91 -1.93
N PHE A 655 -8.37 25.95 -2.75
CA PHE A 655 -9.66 26.32 -3.34
C PHE A 655 -9.92 25.64 -4.69
N ASP A 656 -8.97 24.81 -5.15
CA ASP A 656 -8.94 24.09 -6.42
C ASP A 656 -8.51 24.92 -7.65
N ASN A 657 -7.81 26.05 -7.44
CA ASN A 657 -7.22 26.78 -8.57
C ASN A 657 -5.90 26.16 -9.01
N PHE A 658 -5.65 26.23 -10.33
CA PHE A 658 -4.39 25.85 -10.97
C PHE A 658 -3.95 27.01 -11.87
N VAL A 659 -2.73 27.50 -11.64
CA VAL A 659 -2.08 28.52 -12.46
C VAL A 659 -0.77 27.95 -12.96
N LEU A 660 -0.69 27.71 -14.26
CA LEU A 660 0.54 27.29 -14.91
C LEU A 660 1.59 28.40 -14.75
N LEU A 661 2.80 28.03 -14.33
CA LEU A 661 3.95 28.94 -14.33
C LEU A 661 4.86 28.67 -15.52
N HIS A 662 5.15 27.39 -15.81
CA HIS A 662 5.96 27.02 -16.96
C HIS A 662 5.80 25.54 -17.33
N GLU A 663 5.78 25.23 -18.63
CA GLU A 663 5.86 23.88 -19.20
C GLU A 663 6.48 23.96 -20.60
N GLU A 664 7.07 22.86 -21.06
CA GLU A 664 7.69 22.79 -22.40
C GLU A 664 7.45 21.40 -23.03
N PRO A 665 7.04 21.32 -24.32
CA PRO A 665 6.85 20.04 -24.99
C PRO A 665 8.08 19.12 -24.93
N GLY A 666 7.86 17.86 -24.57
CA GLY A 666 8.93 16.87 -24.42
C GLY A 666 9.81 17.05 -23.18
N ARG A 667 9.51 18.03 -22.32
CA ARG A 667 10.20 18.28 -21.05
C ARG A 667 9.26 18.14 -19.86
N ALA A 668 9.85 17.77 -18.73
CA ALA A 668 9.24 17.80 -17.41
C ALA A 668 9.96 18.84 -16.55
N MET A 669 9.17 19.68 -15.89
CA MET A 669 9.65 20.68 -14.92
C MET A 669 9.45 20.12 -13.51
N LEU A 670 10.56 19.82 -12.83
CA LEU A 670 10.62 19.06 -11.58
C LEU A 670 11.23 19.90 -10.45
N GLU A 671 10.91 19.55 -9.20
CA GLU A 671 11.51 20.10 -7.97
C GLU A 671 11.53 21.64 -7.91
N PRO A 672 10.36 22.32 -7.97
CA PRO A 672 10.29 23.77 -7.91
C PRO A 672 10.70 24.31 -6.53
N LEU A 673 11.71 25.18 -6.48
CA LEU A 673 12.22 25.81 -5.26
C LEU A 673 12.29 27.33 -5.41
N PRO A 674 11.58 28.12 -4.58
CA PRO A 674 11.76 29.57 -4.52
C PRO A 674 13.21 29.94 -4.21
N LEU A 675 13.86 30.69 -5.10
CA LEU A 675 15.24 31.12 -4.88
C LEU A 675 15.26 32.38 -4.00
N ARG A 676 15.15 32.16 -2.68
CA ARG A 676 15.18 33.20 -1.65
C ARG A 676 15.77 32.65 -0.36
N LYS A 677 16.31 33.54 0.49
CA LYS A 677 16.73 33.15 1.84
C LYS A 677 15.55 32.65 2.66
N THR A 678 15.78 31.62 3.47
CA THR A 678 14.77 31.02 4.34
C THR A 678 15.19 31.13 5.81
N HIS A 679 14.19 31.17 6.69
CA HIS A 679 14.45 31.20 8.13
C HIS A 679 15.01 29.86 8.61
N ARG A 680 16.10 29.91 9.39
CA ARG A 680 16.69 28.72 10.03
C ARG A 680 15.82 28.27 11.20
N GLN A 681 15.42 27.01 11.22
CA GLN A 681 14.67 26.43 12.33
C GLN A 681 15.52 26.41 13.63
N PRO A 682 14.89 26.24 14.81
CA PRO A 682 15.64 26.13 16.06
C PRO A 682 16.67 25.00 16.03
N VAL A 683 17.90 25.27 16.47
CA VAL A 683 18.93 24.24 16.65
C VAL A 683 18.62 23.48 17.94
N LEU A 684 18.38 22.18 17.81
CA LEU A 684 18.17 21.28 18.95
C LEU A 684 19.52 20.77 19.47
N PRO A 685 19.74 20.75 20.80
CA PRO A 685 20.95 20.17 21.37
C PRO A 685 20.95 18.65 21.20
N ASP A 686 22.13 18.08 20.92
CA ASP A 686 22.30 16.63 20.87
C ASP A 686 22.06 16.00 22.25
N LEU A 687 21.29 14.91 22.27
CA LEU A 687 21.07 14.02 23.41
C LEU A 687 22.00 12.81 23.36
N VAL A 688 22.51 12.46 22.18
CA VAL A 688 23.42 11.33 21.98
C VAL A 688 24.72 11.53 22.75
N GLN A 689 25.16 10.47 23.43
CA GLN A 689 26.44 10.36 24.11
C GLN A 689 27.27 9.27 23.42
N PRO A 690 28.13 9.64 22.44
CA PRO A 690 28.77 8.68 21.53
C PRO A 690 29.63 7.60 22.20
N ASP A 691 30.14 7.86 23.41
CA ASP A 691 30.97 6.91 24.16
C ASP A 691 30.15 5.78 24.83
N GLN A 692 28.82 5.90 24.85
CA GLN A 692 27.93 4.88 25.39
C GLN A 692 27.63 3.78 24.35
N LYS A 693 27.29 2.58 24.81
CA LYS A 693 26.84 1.46 23.97
C LYS A 693 25.39 1.06 24.22
N GLU A 694 24.78 1.65 25.24
CA GLU A 694 23.43 1.36 25.68
C GLU A 694 22.64 2.68 25.75
N ALA A 695 21.33 2.51 25.71
CA ALA A 695 20.34 3.52 26.01
C ALA A 695 19.43 3.01 27.14
N MET A 696 18.48 3.84 27.55
CA MET A 696 17.48 3.48 28.56
C MET A 696 16.07 3.70 28.00
N ALA A 697 15.15 2.81 28.37
CA ALA A 697 13.74 2.91 28.02
C ALA A 697 12.88 3.01 29.28
N GLN A 698 11.99 4.00 29.31
CA GLN A 698 11.05 4.28 30.39
C GLN A 698 9.61 4.10 29.90
N LEU A 699 8.88 3.16 30.48
CA LEU A 699 7.46 2.98 30.24
C LEU A 699 6.70 3.45 31.49
N VAL A 700 5.83 4.44 31.31
CA VAL A 700 5.06 5.01 32.42
C VAL A 700 4.02 4.04 32.94
N ASP A 701 3.14 3.53 32.07
CA ASP A 701 2.13 2.52 32.43
C ASP A 701 1.71 1.69 31.22
N VAL A 702 2.13 0.42 31.22
CA VAL A 702 1.82 -0.55 30.14
C VAL A 702 0.31 -0.66 29.82
N TYR A 703 -0.60 -0.38 30.77
CA TYR A 703 -2.05 -0.55 30.60
C TYR A 703 -2.80 0.70 30.11
N ARG A 704 -2.10 1.81 29.88
CA ARG A 704 -2.75 3.12 29.69
C ARG A 704 -3.36 3.32 28.30
N ASP A 705 -2.68 2.81 27.29
CA ASP A 705 -2.91 3.10 25.87
C ASP A 705 -3.56 1.88 25.16
N PRO A 706 -4.08 2.02 23.92
CA PRO A 706 -4.96 1.02 23.31
C PRO A 706 -4.35 -0.37 23.17
N GLY A 707 -3.01 -0.49 23.14
CA GLY A 707 -2.32 -1.76 22.92
C GLY A 707 -2.57 -2.84 23.99
N LEU A 708 -3.07 -2.47 25.19
CA LEU A 708 -3.52 -3.43 26.22
C LEU A 708 -4.93 -3.13 26.74
N ARG A 709 -5.77 -2.44 25.95
CA ARG A 709 -7.13 -2.08 26.35
C ARG A 709 -7.93 -3.32 26.77
N GLY A 710 -8.48 -3.30 27.99
CA GLY A 710 -9.29 -4.39 28.53
C GLY A 710 -8.50 -5.50 29.22
N VAL A 711 -7.16 -5.47 29.17
CA VAL A 711 -6.33 -6.40 29.95
C VAL A 711 -6.33 -5.97 31.42
N PRO A 712 -6.64 -6.87 32.38
CA PRO A 712 -6.61 -6.52 33.80
C PRO A 712 -5.23 -6.06 34.27
N ARG A 713 -5.23 -5.01 35.09
CA ARG A 713 -4.00 -4.49 35.69
C ARG A 713 -3.33 -5.55 36.56
N GLY A 714 -2.02 -5.67 36.42
CA GLY A 714 -1.22 -6.68 37.09
C GLY A 714 -1.14 -8.03 36.36
N THR A 715 -1.82 -8.20 35.21
CA THR A 715 -1.63 -9.37 34.35
C THR A 715 -0.21 -9.43 33.78
N VAL A 716 0.30 -8.33 33.24
CA VAL A 716 1.68 -8.17 32.76
C VAL A 716 2.66 -8.30 33.93
N LYS A 717 3.64 -9.21 33.81
CA LYS A 717 4.70 -9.46 34.81
C LYS A 717 6.08 -9.01 34.34
N SER A 718 6.33 -9.09 33.04
CA SER A 718 7.59 -8.72 32.41
C SER A 718 7.36 -8.36 30.96
N LEU A 719 8.35 -7.73 30.34
CA LEU A 719 8.40 -7.51 28.90
C LEU A 719 9.45 -8.42 28.28
N ARG A 720 9.12 -9.14 27.20
CA ARG A 720 10.10 -9.78 26.32
C ARG A 720 10.63 -8.72 25.36
N LEU A 721 11.95 -8.67 25.22
CA LEU A 721 12.64 -7.82 24.25
C LEU A 721 13.27 -8.72 23.18
N PHE A 722 13.04 -8.40 21.92
CA PHE A 722 13.67 -9.05 20.79
C PHE A 722 14.04 -8.04 19.70
N SER A 723 14.98 -8.42 18.85
CA SER A 723 15.47 -7.68 17.69
C SER A 723 15.23 -8.50 16.41
N TYR A 724 15.51 -7.87 15.28
CA TYR A 724 15.41 -8.45 13.95
C TYR A 724 16.81 -8.63 13.35
N GLU A 725 16.99 -9.67 12.55
CA GLU A 725 18.14 -9.80 11.67
C GLU A 725 17.67 -9.78 10.21
N TYR A 726 17.85 -8.63 9.58
CA TYR A 726 17.45 -8.38 8.20
C TYR A 726 18.33 -9.14 7.19
N THR A 727 17.84 -9.23 5.96
CA THR A 727 18.50 -9.82 4.78
C THR A 727 19.81 -9.11 4.40
N PHE A 728 20.51 -9.67 3.40
CA PHE A 728 21.64 -9.02 2.71
C PHE A 728 21.30 -8.85 1.22
N HIS A 729 22.18 -8.19 0.47
CA HIS A 729 22.00 -8.03 -0.98
C HIS A 729 21.93 -9.39 -1.70
N GLY A 730 20.96 -9.56 -2.59
CA GLY A 730 20.82 -10.73 -3.48
C GLY A 730 19.93 -11.88 -2.98
N PHE A 731 19.31 -11.76 -1.81
CA PHE A 731 18.25 -12.67 -1.35
C PHE A 731 17.29 -11.97 -0.37
N GLY A 732 16.07 -12.50 -0.20
CA GLY A 732 15.06 -11.82 0.61
C GLY A 732 13.85 -12.69 0.97
N GLY A 733 13.07 -12.25 1.96
CA GLY A 733 11.90 -12.93 2.52
C GLY A 733 10.87 -13.42 1.50
N GLU A 734 10.88 -12.85 0.28
CA GLU A 734 10.26 -13.41 -0.90
C GLU A 734 11.32 -13.64 -2.01
N PRO A 735 11.63 -14.90 -2.38
CA PRO A 735 10.95 -16.15 -2.02
C PRO A 735 11.57 -16.91 -0.82
N ASP A 736 12.59 -16.37 -0.15
CA ASP A 736 13.41 -17.06 0.86
C ASP A 736 12.78 -16.96 2.28
N ARG A 737 11.94 -17.92 2.63
CA ARG A 737 11.08 -17.84 3.84
C ARG A 737 11.81 -18.24 5.14
N VAL A 738 11.74 -17.38 6.17
CA VAL A 738 12.22 -17.66 7.55
C VAL A 738 11.33 -18.68 8.26
N GLY A 739 10.01 -18.63 8.03
CA GLY A 739 9.02 -19.60 8.48
C GLY A 739 7.88 -19.73 7.46
N PHE A 740 6.99 -20.71 7.63
CA PHE A 740 6.05 -21.10 6.56
C PHE A 740 5.10 -19.98 6.12
N ASP A 741 4.54 -19.24 7.07
CA ASP A 741 3.60 -18.13 6.83
C ASP A 741 4.13 -16.80 7.42
N GLY A 742 5.41 -16.78 7.76
CA GLY A 742 6.08 -15.72 8.52
C GLY A 742 7.01 -16.29 9.58
N PRO A 743 7.85 -15.42 10.19
CA PRO A 743 7.97 -13.97 9.95
C PRO A 743 8.73 -13.61 8.66
N TRP A 744 8.77 -12.30 8.31
CA TRP A 744 9.63 -11.75 7.23
C TRP A 744 11.13 -11.91 7.54
N ASP A 745 11.52 -11.62 8.78
CA ASP A 745 12.91 -11.59 9.22
C ASP A 745 13.17 -12.55 10.38
N VAL A 746 14.45 -12.92 10.50
CA VAL A 746 14.95 -13.71 11.63
C VAL A 746 14.74 -12.94 12.94
N ARG A 747 14.21 -13.63 13.96
CA ARG A 747 13.92 -13.05 15.28
C ARG A 747 15.05 -13.35 16.26
N ARG A 748 15.68 -12.33 16.81
CA ARG A 748 16.78 -12.44 17.78
C ARG A 748 16.31 -12.05 19.17
N ILE A 749 16.25 -13.01 20.09
CA ILE A 749 15.80 -12.71 21.47
C ILE A 749 16.90 -12.00 22.23
N LEU A 750 16.58 -10.86 22.85
CA LEU A 750 17.48 -10.15 23.75
C LEU A 750 17.31 -10.63 25.20
N GLY A 751 16.06 -10.81 25.63
CA GLY A 751 15.75 -11.33 26.96
C GLY A 751 14.45 -10.75 27.54
N THR A 752 14.39 -10.62 28.86
CA THR A 752 13.23 -10.08 29.57
C THR A 752 13.60 -9.00 30.57
N VAL A 753 12.68 -8.07 30.82
CA VAL A 753 12.80 -7.01 31.84
C VAL A 753 11.53 -6.96 32.70
N PRO A 754 11.62 -6.63 33.99
CA PRO A 754 10.47 -6.66 34.90
C PRO A 754 9.51 -5.48 34.68
N VAL A 755 8.22 -5.71 34.95
CA VAL A 755 7.19 -4.67 35.05
C VAL A 755 6.73 -4.59 36.51
N GLU A 756 6.66 -3.37 37.03
CA GLU A 756 6.26 -3.12 38.41
C GLU A 756 4.73 -3.29 38.61
N PRO A 757 4.24 -3.45 39.85
CA PRO A 757 2.79 -3.58 40.12
C PRO A 757 1.95 -2.40 39.62
N ASP A 758 2.56 -1.21 39.55
CA ASP A 758 1.95 0.00 38.98
C ASP A 758 2.03 0.06 37.45
N GLY A 759 2.50 -1.01 36.78
CA GLY A 759 2.53 -1.14 35.32
C GLY A 759 3.73 -0.43 34.68
N SER A 760 4.58 0.21 35.48
CA SER A 760 5.76 0.92 35.00
C SER A 760 6.95 -0.01 34.75
N ALA A 761 7.84 0.37 33.83
CA ALA A 761 9.09 -0.34 33.58
C ALA A 761 10.22 0.66 33.27
N PHE A 762 11.44 0.36 33.74
CA PHE A 762 12.64 1.14 33.46
C PHE A 762 13.82 0.18 33.25
N PHE A 763 14.41 0.20 32.06
CA PHE A 763 15.42 -0.80 31.68
C PHE A 763 16.43 -0.28 30.65
N ARG A 764 17.57 -0.98 30.56
CA ARG A 764 18.63 -0.72 29.57
C ARG A 764 18.34 -1.48 28.28
N VAL A 765 18.70 -0.89 27.14
CA VAL A 765 18.65 -1.50 25.81
C VAL A 765 19.95 -1.23 25.05
N PRO A 766 20.39 -2.14 24.14
CA PRO A 766 21.50 -1.85 23.26
C PRO A 766 21.19 -0.65 22.35
N ALA A 767 22.16 0.26 22.16
CA ALA A 767 22.00 1.37 21.23
C ALA A 767 22.09 0.87 19.77
N TYR A 768 21.52 1.60 18.82
CA TYR A 768 21.50 1.25 17.38
C TYR A 768 20.91 -0.13 17.06
N THR A 769 20.12 -0.70 17.98
CA THR A 769 19.45 -1.98 17.80
C THR A 769 17.94 -1.76 17.69
N PRO A 770 17.29 -2.27 16.65
CA PRO A 770 15.83 -2.38 16.57
C PRO A 770 15.29 -3.24 17.72
N VAL A 771 14.51 -2.67 18.63
CA VAL A 771 13.92 -3.41 19.75
C VAL A 771 12.40 -3.41 19.63
N ALA A 772 11.83 -4.62 19.62
CA ALA A 772 10.41 -4.87 19.76
C ALA A 772 10.09 -5.46 21.14
N VAL A 773 8.86 -5.20 21.60
CA VAL A 773 8.42 -5.48 22.97
C VAL A 773 7.17 -6.36 22.97
N GLN A 774 7.13 -7.37 23.83
CA GLN A 774 5.93 -8.16 24.12
C GLN A 774 5.62 -8.12 25.61
N PRO A 775 4.48 -7.55 26.05
CA PRO A 775 4.02 -7.68 27.43
C PRO A 775 3.64 -9.12 27.74
N LEU A 776 4.27 -9.72 28.76
CA LEU A 776 4.08 -11.13 29.12
C LEU A 776 3.23 -11.29 30.36
N ASP A 777 2.35 -12.28 30.36
CA ASP A 777 1.62 -12.70 31.56
C ASP A 777 2.49 -13.50 32.56
N SER A 778 1.87 -14.11 33.58
CA SER A 778 2.58 -14.93 34.58
C SER A 778 3.12 -16.26 34.06
N GLU A 779 2.67 -16.71 32.90
CA GLU A 779 3.13 -17.94 32.24
C GLU A 779 4.18 -17.64 31.14
N GLY A 780 4.49 -16.36 30.90
CA GLY A 780 5.45 -15.93 29.88
C GLY A 780 4.84 -15.80 28.47
N LYS A 781 3.51 -15.79 28.35
CA LYS A 781 2.80 -15.68 27.07
C LYS A 781 2.59 -14.22 26.70
N ALA A 782 2.83 -13.87 25.43
CA ALA A 782 2.62 -12.52 24.94
C ALA A 782 1.12 -12.15 24.93
N LEU A 783 0.79 -11.03 25.57
CA LEU A 783 -0.55 -10.45 25.59
C LEU A 783 -0.79 -9.52 24.39
N ALA A 784 0.28 -8.99 23.82
CA ALA A 784 0.26 -8.17 22.62
C ALA A 784 1.59 -8.31 21.87
N LEU A 785 1.56 -8.06 20.57
CA LEU A 785 2.73 -8.14 19.69
C LEU A 785 3.06 -6.74 19.17
N MET A 786 4.27 -6.24 19.44
CA MET A 786 4.79 -5.06 18.75
C MET A 786 5.28 -5.48 17.36
N ARG A 787 4.52 -5.11 16.33
CA ARG A 787 4.78 -5.42 14.91
C ARG A 787 5.51 -4.27 14.20
N SER A 788 6.51 -3.73 14.91
CA SER A 788 7.40 -2.62 14.55
C SER A 788 8.56 -2.66 15.55
N TRP A 789 9.39 -1.63 15.61
CA TRP A 789 10.47 -1.48 16.58
C TRP A 789 10.71 -0.01 16.93
N PHE A 790 11.33 0.22 18.09
CA PHE A 790 12.02 1.47 18.37
C PHE A 790 13.54 1.24 18.28
N THR A 791 14.29 2.29 17.96
CA THR A 791 15.74 2.28 18.00
C THR A 791 16.20 3.44 18.87
N ALA A 792 16.95 3.14 19.93
CA ALA A 792 17.51 4.15 20.82
C ALA A 792 18.97 4.44 20.49
N MET A 793 19.36 5.71 20.56
CA MET A 793 20.73 6.14 20.32
C MET A 793 21.60 6.06 21.60
N PRO A 794 22.94 6.05 21.48
CA PRO A 794 23.83 5.99 22.65
C PRO A 794 23.51 7.02 23.74
N GLY A 795 23.28 6.56 24.98
CA GLY A 795 22.99 7.42 26.12
C GLY A 795 21.60 8.07 26.12
N GLU A 796 20.76 7.76 25.14
CA GLU A 796 19.38 8.26 25.07
C GLU A 796 18.53 7.70 26.22
N ILE A 797 17.57 8.50 26.68
CA ILE A 797 16.47 8.04 27.52
C ILE A 797 15.19 8.15 26.70
N LEU A 798 14.75 7.02 26.15
CA LEU A 798 13.48 6.90 25.44
C LEU A 798 12.35 6.75 26.45
N SER A 799 11.23 7.44 26.23
CA SER A 799 10.07 7.38 27.13
C SER A 799 8.78 7.14 26.36
N CYS A 800 7.98 6.20 26.88
CA CYS A 800 6.66 5.86 26.39
C CYS A 800 5.61 6.04 27.49
N VAL A 801 4.41 6.51 27.11
CA VAL A 801 3.32 6.72 28.06
C VAL A 801 2.60 5.41 28.40
N GLY A 802 2.37 4.56 27.40
CA GLY A 802 1.75 3.26 27.53
C GLY A 802 2.04 2.39 26.32
N CYS A 803 1.45 1.20 26.23
CA CYS A 803 1.64 0.39 25.02
C CYS A 803 0.80 0.94 23.87
N HIS A 804 1.49 1.42 22.82
CA HIS A 804 0.88 1.92 21.59
C HIS A 804 0.17 3.27 21.80
N GLU A 805 0.83 4.18 22.50
CA GLU A 805 0.36 5.54 22.68
C GLU A 805 0.38 6.33 21.38
N SER A 806 -0.48 7.34 21.28
CA SER A 806 -0.35 8.36 20.24
C SER A 806 0.64 9.44 20.68
N GLN A 807 1.42 10.01 19.77
CA GLN A 807 2.23 11.22 20.06
C GLN A 807 1.43 12.43 20.58
N ASN A 808 0.09 12.43 20.45
CA ASN A 808 -0.77 13.46 21.03
C ASN A 808 -1.19 13.15 22.48
N THR A 809 -0.83 11.99 23.02
CA THR A 809 -1.14 11.57 24.39
C THR A 809 -0.27 12.33 25.39
N THR A 810 -0.91 12.95 26.38
CA THR A 810 -0.19 13.59 27.49
C THR A 810 0.15 12.56 28.58
N PRO A 811 1.38 12.58 29.14
CA PRO A 811 1.73 11.76 30.30
C PRO A 811 0.79 12.03 31.50
N PRO A 812 0.46 11.02 32.31
CA PRO A 812 -0.35 11.21 33.50
C PRO A 812 0.32 12.12 34.54
N THR A 813 -0.49 12.90 35.26
CA THR A 813 -0.08 13.67 36.44
C THR A 813 0.04 12.81 37.72
N GLN A 814 0.40 11.54 37.59
CA GLN A 814 0.56 10.64 38.74
C GLN A 814 1.90 10.88 39.46
N PRO A 815 1.98 10.64 40.78
CA PRO A 815 3.25 10.66 41.51
C PRO A 815 4.23 9.64 40.89
N ARG A 816 5.54 9.90 41.02
CA ARG A 816 6.65 9.14 40.39
C ARG A 816 6.38 7.64 40.37
N GLN A 817 6.43 7.06 39.18
CA GLN A 817 6.25 5.62 38.92
C GLN A 817 7.30 4.81 39.67
N ILE A 818 6.93 3.61 40.16
CA ILE A 818 7.79 2.75 40.98
C ILE A 818 9.11 2.46 40.26
N ALA A 819 9.05 2.13 38.96
CA ALA A 819 10.25 1.80 38.18
C ALA A 819 11.24 2.98 38.09
N MET A 820 10.75 4.23 38.17
CA MET A 820 11.56 5.45 38.08
C MET A 820 12.21 5.84 39.41
N LEU A 821 11.93 5.11 40.50
CA LEU A 821 12.53 5.33 41.82
C LEU A 821 13.81 4.51 42.03
N ARG A 822 14.22 3.70 41.04
CA ARG A 822 15.37 2.82 41.09
C ARG A 822 16.20 2.92 39.80
N GLU A 823 17.37 2.31 39.84
CA GLU A 823 18.22 2.14 38.65
C GLU A 823 17.51 1.29 37.58
N PRO A 824 17.79 1.55 36.28
CA PRO A 824 17.21 0.78 35.18
C PRO A 824 17.64 -0.68 35.26
N SER A 825 16.68 -1.58 35.05
CA SER A 825 16.95 -3.02 35.05
C SER A 825 17.85 -3.42 33.88
N PRO A 826 18.85 -4.29 34.08
CA PRO A 826 19.51 -4.97 32.98
C PRO A 826 18.56 -5.98 32.34
N ILE A 827 18.83 -6.35 31.09
CA ILE A 827 18.10 -7.41 30.38
C ILE A 827 18.49 -8.76 31.00
N LYS A 828 17.50 -9.53 31.47
CA LYS A 828 17.70 -10.92 31.89
C LYS A 828 17.77 -11.81 30.64
N PRO A 829 18.90 -12.47 30.34
CA PRO A 829 19.04 -13.27 29.13
C PRO A 829 18.08 -14.47 29.08
N TRP A 830 17.71 -14.89 27.87
CA TRP A 830 16.82 -16.02 27.62
C TRP A 830 17.61 -17.29 27.27
N TYR A 831 17.82 -18.15 28.28
CA TYR A 831 18.58 -19.41 28.22
C TYR A 831 19.93 -19.32 27.49
N GLY A 832 20.66 -18.22 27.67
CA GLY A 832 21.94 -17.98 27.00
C GLY A 832 22.05 -16.58 26.39
N PRO A 833 23.10 -16.32 25.60
CA PRO A 833 23.30 -15.04 24.93
C PRO A 833 22.25 -14.78 23.83
N PRO A 834 22.06 -13.51 23.43
CA PRO A 834 21.17 -13.14 22.34
C PRO A 834 21.52 -13.82 21.01
N ARG A 835 20.51 -14.40 20.36
CA ARG A 835 20.68 -15.19 19.13
C ARG A 835 19.37 -15.30 18.34
N GLY A 836 19.49 -15.61 17.05
CA GLY A 836 18.34 -15.90 16.20
C GLY A 836 17.62 -17.18 16.62
N PHE A 837 16.29 -17.13 16.70
CA PHE A 837 15.45 -18.24 17.12
C PHE A 837 15.30 -19.26 16.00
N SER A 838 15.75 -20.50 16.23
CA SER A 838 15.66 -21.59 15.26
C SER A 838 14.84 -22.73 15.83
N PHE A 839 13.87 -23.23 15.05
CA PHE A 839 13.06 -24.36 15.46
C PHE A 839 13.92 -25.59 15.78
N VAL A 840 14.95 -25.85 14.98
CA VAL A 840 15.84 -27.01 15.15
C VAL A 840 16.67 -26.91 16.44
N ARG A 841 17.02 -25.70 16.89
CA ARG A 841 17.81 -25.50 18.10
C ARG A 841 17.00 -25.31 19.37
N GLU A 842 15.81 -24.71 19.26
CA GLU A 842 15.05 -24.26 20.43
C GLU A 842 13.80 -25.12 20.67
N VAL A 843 13.18 -25.68 19.62
CA VAL A 843 11.90 -26.43 19.71
C VAL A 843 12.10 -27.93 19.50
N GLN A 844 12.89 -28.36 18.52
CA GLN A 844 13.16 -29.78 18.28
C GLN A 844 13.69 -30.49 19.54
N PRO A 845 14.56 -29.89 20.39
CA PRO A 845 14.95 -30.52 21.66
C PRO A 845 13.80 -30.75 22.63
N VAL A 846 12.76 -29.91 22.61
CA VAL A 846 11.53 -30.14 23.38
C VAL A 846 10.79 -31.36 22.84
N LEU A 847 10.68 -31.47 21.51
CA LEU A 847 10.04 -32.63 20.88
C LEU A 847 10.80 -33.92 21.16
N ASP A 848 12.13 -33.88 21.09
CA ASP A 848 13.01 -35.02 21.33
C ASP A 848 12.89 -35.54 22.77
N ALA A 849 12.75 -34.61 23.73
CA ALA A 849 12.58 -34.93 25.13
C ALA A 849 11.18 -35.49 25.47
N TYR A 850 10.12 -34.92 24.89
CA TYR A 850 8.76 -35.13 25.38
C TYR A 850 7.79 -35.80 24.38
N CYS A 851 8.02 -35.71 23.08
CA CYS A 851 7.02 -36.05 22.04
C CYS A 851 7.41 -37.26 21.17
N ILE A 852 8.68 -37.37 20.75
CA ILE A 852 9.09 -38.35 19.72
C ILE A 852 8.98 -39.82 20.16
N ARG A 853 8.76 -40.10 21.45
CA ARG A 853 8.50 -41.48 21.91
C ARG A 853 7.24 -42.05 21.27
N CYS A 854 6.21 -41.21 21.11
CA CYS A 854 4.91 -41.56 20.53
C CYS A 854 4.78 -41.11 19.07
N HIS A 855 5.44 -40.01 18.67
CA HIS A 855 5.33 -39.42 17.32
C HIS A 855 6.48 -39.84 16.38
N LYS A 856 6.41 -41.07 15.83
CA LYS A 856 7.44 -41.66 14.95
C LYS A 856 6.94 -42.05 13.54
N GLY A 857 5.74 -41.63 13.13
CA GLY A 857 5.23 -41.90 11.78
C GLY A 857 4.63 -43.29 11.54
N GLN A 858 4.32 -44.07 12.59
CA GLN A 858 3.68 -45.40 12.44
C GLN A 858 2.15 -45.32 12.56
N ILE A 859 1.65 -44.75 13.65
CA ILE A 859 0.21 -44.56 13.93
C ILE A 859 -0.12 -43.07 13.98
N THR A 860 0.79 -42.27 14.53
CA THR A 860 0.75 -40.81 14.61
C THR A 860 1.73 -40.21 13.59
N PHE A 861 1.59 -38.92 13.30
CA PHE A 861 2.56 -38.19 12.49
C PHE A 861 3.94 -38.15 13.15
N ASP A 862 4.98 -37.96 12.33
CA ASP A 862 6.38 -38.04 12.75
C ASP A 862 6.92 -36.67 13.20
N LEU A 863 7.44 -36.60 14.43
CA LEU A 863 8.09 -35.42 14.99
C LEU A 863 9.61 -35.58 15.19
N THR A 864 10.18 -36.69 14.72
CA THR A 864 11.62 -36.95 14.84
C THR A 864 12.44 -35.91 14.08
N ALA A 865 13.61 -35.57 14.63
CA ALA A 865 14.55 -34.68 13.97
C ALA A 865 14.99 -35.28 12.62
N ARG A 866 14.56 -34.65 11.53
CA ARG A 866 14.92 -35.01 10.15
C ARG A 866 15.38 -33.77 9.39
N PRO A 867 16.25 -33.93 8.38
CA PRO A 867 16.69 -32.81 7.55
C PRO A 867 15.51 -32.06 6.90
N ALA A 868 15.69 -30.75 6.71
CA ALA A 868 14.70 -29.92 6.02
C ALA A 868 14.47 -30.41 4.58
N GLN A 869 13.20 -30.44 4.17
CA GLN A 869 12.75 -30.88 2.86
C GLN A 869 12.08 -29.73 2.12
N GLN A 870 12.08 -29.80 0.79
CA GLN A 870 11.39 -28.83 -0.04
C GLN A 870 9.87 -28.95 0.16
N VAL A 871 9.22 -27.82 0.39
CA VAL A 871 7.77 -27.74 0.43
C VAL A 871 7.26 -27.41 -0.98
N PRO A 872 6.28 -28.15 -1.52
CA PRO A 872 5.67 -27.82 -2.81
C PRO A 872 5.01 -26.44 -2.75
N SER A 873 5.63 -25.43 -3.37
CA SER A 873 5.17 -24.05 -3.39
C SER A 873 5.83 -23.27 -4.52
N ALA A 874 5.28 -22.10 -4.84
CA ALA A 874 5.92 -21.10 -5.69
C ALA A 874 7.15 -20.44 -5.00
N PHE A 875 7.24 -20.53 -3.67
CA PHE A 875 8.35 -19.98 -2.88
C PHE A 875 9.48 -21.01 -2.64
N GLN A 876 10.68 -20.53 -2.29
CA GLN A 876 11.88 -21.34 -2.07
C GLN A 876 11.94 -21.87 -0.63
N MET A 877 10.91 -22.64 -0.24
CA MET A 877 10.72 -23.09 1.13
C MET A 877 11.35 -24.45 1.41
N ARG A 878 12.17 -24.52 2.47
CA ARG A 878 12.65 -25.76 3.06
C ARG A 878 12.45 -25.79 4.56
N PHE A 879 11.68 -26.76 5.05
CA PHE A 879 11.41 -26.93 6.47
C PHE A 879 11.55 -28.40 6.89
N THR A 880 11.83 -28.63 8.17
CA THR A 880 11.84 -30.01 8.71
C THR A 880 10.42 -30.58 8.69
N PRO A 881 10.25 -31.90 8.48
CA PRO A 881 8.94 -32.53 8.60
C PRO A 881 8.27 -32.24 9.95
N SER A 882 9.03 -32.28 11.05
CA SER A 882 8.52 -31.98 12.40
C SER A 882 7.97 -30.56 12.53
N TYR A 883 8.61 -29.56 11.91
CA TYR A 883 8.10 -28.18 11.87
C TYR A 883 6.75 -28.13 11.13
N MET A 884 6.66 -28.73 9.94
CA MET A 884 5.44 -28.72 9.14
C MET A 884 4.27 -29.46 9.82
N GLU A 885 4.56 -30.55 10.52
CA GLU A 885 3.56 -31.30 11.28
C GLU A 885 3.08 -30.52 12.51
N LEU A 886 3.96 -29.77 13.19
CA LEU A 886 3.59 -29.02 14.39
C LEU A 886 2.92 -27.69 14.06
N ARG A 887 3.38 -27.00 13.01
CA ARG A 887 2.93 -25.65 12.62
C ARG A 887 1.43 -25.58 12.27
N ARG A 888 0.79 -26.69 11.89
CA ARG A 888 -0.66 -26.75 11.62
C ARG A 888 -1.54 -26.57 12.86
N PHE A 889 -0.96 -26.68 14.06
CA PHE A 889 -1.68 -26.56 15.33
C PHE A 889 -1.52 -25.19 15.98
N LEU A 890 -0.91 -24.23 15.28
CA LEU A 890 -0.62 -22.90 15.81
C LEU A 890 -1.57 -21.86 15.20
N ASN A 891 -1.90 -20.86 16.01
CA ASN A 891 -2.50 -19.61 15.59
C ASN A 891 -1.47 -18.50 15.78
N THR A 892 -0.89 -18.02 14.68
CA THR A 892 0.12 -16.96 14.66
C THR A 892 -0.25 -15.92 13.60
N PRO A 893 0.34 -14.71 13.64
CA PRO A 893 0.25 -13.79 12.51
C PRO A 893 0.80 -14.44 11.22
N THR A 894 0.56 -13.75 10.12
CA THR A 894 1.14 -14.04 8.81
C THR A 894 2.07 -12.89 8.38
N LEU A 895 2.85 -13.10 7.32
CA LEU A 895 3.63 -12.04 6.65
C LEU A 895 2.78 -10.85 6.21
N GLU A 896 1.51 -11.09 5.90
CA GLU A 896 0.56 -10.11 5.35
C GLU A 896 -0.60 -9.85 6.31
N SER A 897 -0.33 -9.84 7.62
CA SER A 897 -1.38 -9.59 8.62
C SER A 897 -1.93 -8.18 8.55
N ASP A 898 -3.14 -8.03 9.09
CA ASP A 898 -3.87 -6.76 9.18
C ASP A 898 -2.96 -5.65 9.71
N ALA A 899 -2.94 -4.49 9.05
CA ALA A 899 -2.11 -3.37 9.44
C ALA A 899 -2.61 -2.64 10.69
N HIS A 900 -3.91 -2.74 11.01
CA HIS A 900 -4.51 -2.09 12.17
C HIS A 900 -3.94 -2.64 13.48
N LEU A 901 -4.14 -1.88 14.55
CA LEU A 901 -3.77 -2.33 15.88
C LEU A 901 -4.59 -3.58 16.25
N LEU A 902 -3.90 -4.67 16.57
CA LEU A 902 -4.51 -5.91 17.01
C LEU A 902 -5.16 -5.74 18.38
N SER A 903 -6.23 -6.49 18.63
CA SER A 903 -6.78 -6.57 19.98
C SER A 903 -5.83 -7.38 20.87
N PRO A 904 -5.73 -7.02 22.17
CA PRO A 904 -4.92 -7.80 23.09
C PRO A 904 -5.37 -9.25 23.10
N ARG A 905 -4.40 -10.16 23.07
CA ARG A 905 -4.55 -11.62 23.03
C ARG A 905 -5.05 -12.23 21.72
N ASP A 906 -5.16 -11.47 20.63
CA ASP A 906 -5.51 -12.02 19.30
C ASP A 906 -4.65 -13.24 18.91
N PHE A 907 -3.35 -13.15 19.19
CA PHE A 907 -2.38 -14.22 18.96
C PHE A 907 -1.76 -14.75 20.26
N HIS A 908 -2.49 -14.68 21.38
CA HIS A 908 -2.03 -15.28 22.63
C HIS A 908 -1.78 -16.78 22.44
N ALA A 909 -0.73 -17.33 23.04
CA ALA A 909 -0.35 -18.73 22.84
C ALA A 909 -1.50 -19.73 23.10
N ASP A 910 -2.39 -19.45 24.05
CA ASP A 910 -3.56 -20.32 24.36
C ASP A 910 -4.61 -20.41 23.24
N THR A 911 -4.56 -19.51 22.24
CA THR A 911 -5.39 -19.61 21.03
C THR A 911 -4.90 -20.72 20.10
N SER A 912 -3.64 -21.15 20.24
CA SER A 912 -3.07 -22.26 19.47
C SER A 912 -3.58 -23.60 19.98
N LYS A 913 -4.07 -24.45 19.06
CA LYS A 913 -4.57 -25.79 19.38
C LYS A 913 -3.50 -26.66 20.05
N LEU A 914 -2.23 -26.47 19.70
CA LEU A 914 -1.10 -27.16 20.34
C LEU A 914 -1.07 -26.91 21.85
N ILE A 915 -1.17 -25.65 22.27
CA ILE A 915 -1.11 -25.25 23.68
C ILE A 915 -2.33 -25.79 24.44
N GLN A 916 -3.51 -25.73 23.82
CA GLN A 916 -4.73 -26.33 24.38
C GLN A 916 -4.54 -27.83 24.63
N ILE A 917 -4.06 -28.60 23.64
CA ILE A 917 -3.82 -30.05 23.79
C ILE A 917 -2.83 -30.35 24.92
N LEU A 918 -1.73 -29.60 25.02
CA LEU A 918 -0.70 -29.84 26.02
C LEU A 918 -1.15 -29.45 27.44
N ARG A 919 -1.89 -28.34 27.56
CA ARG A 919 -2.49 -27.90 28.82
C ARG A 919 -3.56 -28.87 29.28
N ASP A 920 -4.36 -29.39 28.34
CA ASP A 920 -5.56 -30.17 28.60
C ASP A 920 -5.28 -31.68 28.85
N ASP A 921 -4.03 -32.02 29.16
CA ASP A 921 -3.46 -33.38 29.19
C ASP A 921 -3.33 -34.04 27.81
N HIS A 922 -2.10 -34.43 27.49
CA HIS A 922 -1.78 -35.22 26.31
C HIS A 922 -1.09 -36.52 26.72
N TYR A 923 -1.88 -37.52 27.09
CA TYR A 923 -1.41 -38.85 27.49
C TYR A 923 -0.35 -38.82 28.61
N GLY A 924 -0.55 -37.94 29.61
CA GLY A 924 0.37 -37.83 30.74
C GLY A 924 1.71 -37.13 30.45
N VAL A 925 1.90 -36.52 29.27
CA VAL A 925 3.07 -35.69 28.98
C VAL A 925 3.09 -34.48 29.91
N ARG A 926 4.22 -34.25 30.59
CA ARG A 926 4.44 -33.11 31.50
C ARG A 926 5.73 -32.41 31.10
N LEU A 927 5.62 -31.20 30.59
CA LEU A 927 6.75 -30.38 30.18
C LEU A 927 7.38 -29.67 31.38
N SER A 928 8.69 -29.48 31.37
CA SER A 928 9.37 -28.57 32.29
C SER A 928 9.02 -27.10 32.01
N ALA A 929 9.29 -26.20 32.95
CA ALA A 929 9.06 -24.77 32.76
C ALA A 929 9.83 -24.21 31.54
N GLU A 930 11.08 -24.65 31.35
CA GLU A 930 11.87 -24.26 30.16
C GLU A 930 11.28 -24.80 28.86
N ALA A 931 10.78 -26.04 28.85
CA ALA A 931 10.14 -26.61 27.68
C ALA A 931 8.86 -25.86 27.29
N TRP A 932 8.06 -25.44 28.27
CA TRP A 932 6.90 -24.57 28.05
C TRP A 932 7.31 -23.22 27.47
N ASP A 933 8.28 -22.54 28.09
CA ASP A 933 8.73 -21.21 27.67
C ASP A 933 9.31 -21.23 26.24
N ARG A 934 10.01 -22.30 25.84
CA ARG A 934 10.50 -22.49 24.46
C ARG A 934 9.38 -22.61 23.44
N LEU A 935 8.34 -23.39 23.73
CA LEU A 935 7.18 -23.53 22.83
C LEU A 935 6.36 -22.23 22.75
N ILE A 936 6.12 -21.58 23.89
CA ILE A 936 5.39 -20.31 23.96
C ILE A 936 6.14 -19.22 23.21
N THR A 937 7.44 -19.07 23.48
CA THR A 937 8.27 -18.07 22.81
C THR A 937 8.34 -18.32 21.30
N TRP A 938 8.39 -19.57 20.85
CA TRP A 938 8.32 -19.88 19.42
C TRP A 938 7.02 -19.36 18.79
N ILE A 939 5.87 -19.59 19.42
CA ILE A 939 4.56 -19.11 18.95
C ILE A 939 4.53 -17.58 18.94
N ASP A 940 4.91 -16.95 20.05
CA ASP A 940 4.89 -15.49 20.23
C ASP A 940 5.81 -14.75 19.23
N LEU A 941 6.87 -15.40 18.74
CA LEU A 941 7.78 -14.85 17.72
C LEU A 941 7.32 -15.09 16.28
N ASN A 942 6.06 -15.46 16.08
CA ASN A 942 5.49 -15.84 14.79
C ASN A 942 6.07 -17.14 14.20
N ALA A 943 6.42 -18.10 15.05
CA ALA A 943 6.84 -19.45 14.70
C ALA A 943 7.95 -19.56 13.61
N PRO A 944 9.10 -18.86 13.75
CA PRO A 944 10.20 -18.98 12.79
C PRO A 944 10.72 -20.42 12.73
N ALA A 945 11.12 -20.87 11.54
CA ALA A 945 11.78 -22.15 11.36
C ALA A 945 13.30 -22.00 11.48
N HIS A 946 13.83 -20.94 10.87
CA HIS A 946 15.27 -20.68 10.72
C HIS A 946 15.70 -19.51 11.59
N GLY A 947 16.88 -19.65 12.20
CA GLY A 947 17.45 -18.63 13.09
C GLY A 947 18.59 -17.83 12.47
N THR A 948 18.97 -18.06 11.22
CA THR A 948 19.94 -17.25 10.46
C THR A 948 19.65 -17.34 8.96
N TRP A 949 20.18 -16.43 8.14
CA TRP A 949 20.01 -16.49 6.69
C TRP A 949 20.75 -17.66 6.05
N GLN A 950 21.88 -18.10 6.63
CA GLN A 950 22.56 -19.33 6.21
C GLN A 950 21.65 -20.56 6.31
N GLU A 951 20.78 -20.64 7.32
CA GLU A 951 19.79 -21.71 7.43
C GLU A 951 18.69 -21.62 6.35
N VAL A 952 18.27 -20.39 6.03
CA VAL A 952 17.23 -20.13 5.01
C VAL A 952 17.73 -20.51 3.62
N VAL A 953 18.85 -19.93 3.17
CA VAL A 953 19.30 -20.00 1.77
C VAL A 953 20.48 -20.94 1.54
N GLY A 954 21.05 -21.55 2.58
CA GLY A 954 22.25 -22.40 2.49
C GLY A 954 22.12 -23.61 1.56
N HIS A 955 20.89 -24.01 1.23
CA HIS A 955 20.59 -25.08 0.29
C HIS A 955 20.66 -24.65 -1.19
N ILE A 956 20.81 -23.35 -1.47
CA ILE A 956 20.88 -22.74 -2.80
C ILE A 956 22.32 -22.25 -2.98
N PRO A 957 23.18 -22.98 -3.73
CA PRO A 957 24.61 -22.67 -3.80
C PRO A 957 24.93 -21.21 -4.18
N ALA A 958 24.16 -20.63 -5.10
CA ALA A 958 24.35 -19.24 -5.53
C ALA A 958 24.08 -18.23 -4.40
N LYS A 959 23.04 -18.43 -3.58
CA LYS A 959 22.70 -17.54 -2.46
C LYS A 959 23.56 -17.82 -1.23
N ALA A 960 23.84 -19.09 -0.94
CA ALA A 960 24.72 -19.50 0.15
C ALA A 960 26.12 -18.85 0.04
N ALA A 961 26.63 -18.66 -1.18
CA ALA A 961 27.90 -17.98 -1.43
C ALA A 961 27.87 -16.48 -1.09
N LEU A 962 26.69 -15.86 -0.95
CA LEU A 962 26.51 -14.44 -0.62
C LEU A 962 26.39 -14.19 0.90
N VAL A 963 25.96 -15.19 1.68
CA VAL A 963 25.64 -15.01 3.10
C VAL A 963 26.85 -14.57 3.92
N ALA A 964 27.95 -15.33 3.88
CA ALA A 964 29.13 -15.00 4.69
C ALA A 964 29.78 -13.66 4.29
N PRO A 965 30.02 -13.35 2.99
CA PRO A 965 30.49 -12.03 2.59
C PRO A 965 29.53 -10.90 2.98
N GLY A 966 28.22 -11.10 2.82
CA GLY A 966 27.22 -10.09 3.17
C GLY A 966 27.16 -9.82 4.67
N ALA A 967 27.20 -10.87 5.49
CA ALA A 967 27.26 -10.76 6.94
C ALA A 967 28.54 -10.06 7.42
N GLU A 968 29.69 -10.40 6.85
CA GLU A 968 30.98 -9.74 7.16
C GLU A 968 30.94 -8.26 6.79
N ARG A 969 30.42 -7.93 5.61
CA ARG A 969 30.31 -6.55 5.13
C ARG A 969 29.36 -5.72 5.98
N ARG A 970 28.16 -6.24 6.28
CA ARG A 970 27.20 -5.57 7.18
C ARG A 970 27.79 -5.35 8.56
N ARG A 971 28.46 -6.35 9.15
CA ARG A 971 29.12 -6.25 10.46
C ARG A 971 30.21 -5.19 10.47
N GLU A 972 31.02 -5.13 9.41
CA GLU A 972 32.10 -4.15 9.26
C GLU A 972 31.56 -2.72 9.15
N LEU A 973 30.59 -2.47 8.26
CA LEU A 973 29.98 -1.16 8.09
C LEU A 973 29.18 -0.73 9.33
N HIS A 974 28.47 -1.66 9.98
CA HIS A 974 27.79 -1.39 11.24
C HIS A 974 28.80 -0.95 12.31
N ARG A 975 29.84 -1.74 12.56
CA ARG A 975 30.91 -1.40 13.52
C ARG A 975 31.53 -0.03 13.25
N ARG A 976 31.76 0.30 11.98
CA ARG A 976 32.39 1.57 11.60
C ARG A 976 31.53 2.79 11.92
N TYR A 977 30.22 2.72 11.70
CA TYR A 977 29.31 3.87 11.82
C TYR A 977 28.47 3.89 13.11
N THR A 978 28.49 2.82 13.90
CA THR A 978 27.79 2.72 15.20
C THR A 978 28.73 2.40 16.38
N GLY A 979 29.93 1.88 16.12
CA GLY A 979 30.86 1.40 17.16
C GLY A 979 30.48 0.04 17.77
N ILE A 980 29.44 -0.61 17.23
CA ILE A 980 28.90 -1.88 17.75
C ILE A 980 29.34 -3.04 16.86
N ASP A 981 29.87 -4.09 17.48
CA ASP A 981 30.32 -5.29 16.79
C ASP A 981 29.38 -6.46 17.05
N GLU A 982 28.51 -6.77 16.11
CA GLU A 982 27.54 -7.87 16.20
C GLU A 982 27.62 -8.76 14.96
N ASP A 983 27.53 -10.07 15.18
CA ASP A 983 27.50 -11.07 14.13
C ASP A 983 26.06 -11.50 13.86
N PRO A 984 25.47 -11.10 12.71
CA PRO A 984 24.08 -11.41 12.39
C PRO A 984 23.85 -12.91 12.12
N GLU A 985 24.92 -13.68 11.84
CA GLU A 985 24.85 -15.11 11.52
C GLU A 985 25.37 -16.00 12.67
N ALA A 986 25.49 -15.46 13.89
CA ALA A 986 25.99 -16.21 15.04
C ALA A 986 25.06 -17.41 15.39
N VAL A 987 25.58 -18.63 15.22
CA VAL A 987 24.90 -19.88 15.59
C VAL A 987 25.42 -20.39 16.94
N TYR A 988 24.49 -20.78 17.81
CA TYR A 988 24.78 -21.36 19.11
C TYR A 988 24.38 -22.84 19.14
N PRO A 989 24.94 -23.66 20.06
CA PRO A 989 24.54 -25.06 20.21
C PRO A 989 23.04 -25.21 20.50
N ALA A 990 22.45 -26.33 20.05
CA ALA A 990 21.06 -26.66 20.37
C ALA A 990 20.85 -26.80 21.88
N ALA A 991 19.65 -26.47 22.33
CA ALA A 991 19.28 -26.61 23.74
C ALA A 991 19.37 -28.08 24.18
N VAL A 992 19.81 -28.31 25.42
CA VAL A 992 19.86 -29.63 26.04
C VAL A 992 18.87 -29.64 27.20
N LEU A 993 17.79 -30.40 27.05
CA LEU A 993 16.76 -30.54 28.08
C LEU A 993 16.91 -31.90 28.78
N SER A 994 17.11 -31.89 30.10
CA SER A 994 17.07 -33.09 30.92
C SER A 994 15.63 -33.43 31.31
N VAL A 995 15.23 -34.68 31.12
CA VAL A 995 13.89 -35.17 31.48
C VAL A 995 13.98 -35.90 32.82
N ASP A 996 13.41 -35.33 33.88
CA ASP A 996 13.24 -36.02 35.17
C ASP A 996 11.90 -36.79 35.26
N ALA A 997 11.27 -37.10 34.12
CA ALA A 997 9.93 -37.70 34.09
C ALA A 997 9.95 -39.24 34.18
N PRO A 998 9.09 -39.86 35.01
CA PRO A 998 8.89 -41.31 35.03
C PRO A 998 8.40 -41.83 33.66
N PRO A 999 8.54 -43.14 33.38
CA PRO A 999 8.14 -43.73 32.11
C PRO A 999 6.69 -43.39 31.78
N CYS A 1000 6.45 -42.95 30.53
CA CYS A 1000 5.10 -42.85 29.98
C CYS A 1000 4.44 -44.21 30.16
N ALA A 1001 3.27 -44.27 30.81
CA ALA A 1001 2.43 -45.45 30.69
C ALA A 1001 2.25 -45.71 29.18
N GLU A 1002 2.36 -46.97 28.75
CA GLU A 1002 2.06 -47.33 27.36
C GLU A 1002 0.74 -46.67 26.96
N PRO A 1003 0.62 -46.14 25.72
CA PRO A 1003 -0.61 -45.51 25.28
C PRO A 1003 -1.72 -46.55 25.43
N SER A 1004 -2.51 -46.45 26.49
CA SER A 1004 -3.75 -47.17 26.56
C SER A 1004 -4.62 -46.48 25.52
N LEU A 1005 -4.60 -46.99 24.30
CA LEU A 1005 -5.62 -46.76 23.29
C LEU A 1005 -6.93 -47.41 23.75
N ILE A 1006 -7.31 -47.20 25.01
CA ILE A 1006 -8.63 -47.52 25.50
C ILE A 1006 -9.47 -46.38 24.94
N PRO A 1007 -10.33 -46.62 23.94
CA PRO A 1007 -11.32 -45.61 23.58
C PRO A 1007 -12.05 -45.25 24.86
N ILE A 1008 -12.23 -43.96 25.13
CA ILE A 1008 -13.09 -43.52 26.23
C ILE A 1008 -14.45 -44.15 25.95
N VAL A 1009 -14.76 -45.25 26.65
CA VAL A 1009 -16.05 -45.90 26.56
C VAL A 1009 -16.99 -44.97 27.32
N PHE A 1010 -17.76 -44.20 26.58
CA PHE A 1010 -18.93 -43.54 27.12
C PHE A 1010 -19.81 -44.64 27.72
N ALA A 1011 -19.92 -44.68 29.05
CA ALA A 1011 -21.05 -45.34 29.66
C ALA A 1011 -22.28 -44.52 29.27
N SER A 1012 -22.94 -44.91 28.19
CA SER A 1012 -24.33 -44.52 27.98
C SER A 1012 -25.08 -44.95 29.24
N GLU A 1013 -25.64 -43.98 29.96
CA GLU A 1013 -26.42 -44.16 31.20
C GLU A 1013 -25.61 -44.48 32.47
N SER A 1014 -24.80 -43.54 32.95
CA SER A 1014 -24.55 -43.43 34.39
C SER A 1014 -25.65 -42.54 35.01
N LYS A 1015 -26.45 -43.11 35.91
CA LYS A 1015 -27.39 -42.35 36.76
C LYS A 1015 -26.57 -41.37 37.60
N ALA A 1016 -26.60 -40.09 37.22
CA ALA A 1016 -26.09 -39.01 38.04
C ALA A 1016 -26.63 -39.16 39.48
N ARG A 1017 -25.72 -39.26 40.47
CA ARG A 1017 -26.12 -39.14 41.87
C ARG A 1017 -26.59 -37.71 42.09
N PRO A 1018 -27.77 -37.51 42.72
CA PRO A 1018 -28.27 -36.16 42.98
C PRO A 1018 -27.40 -35.52 44.05
N ILE A 1019 -26.58 -34.54 43.66
CA ILE A 1019 -26.02 -33.60 44.62
C ILE A 1019 -27.12 -32.58 44.93
N GLU A 1020 -27.85 -32.84 46.01
CA GLU A 1020 -28.59 -31.83 46.74
C GLU A 1020 -27.60 -30.78 47.26
N GLN A 1021 -27.47 -29.65 46.57
CA GLN A 1021 -27.47 -28.32 47.20
C GLN A 1021 -27.45 -27.18 46.17
N ARG A 1022 -28.51 -26.36 46.25
CA ARG A 1022 -28.69 -25.02 45.66
C ARG A 1022 -28.80 -24.91 44.13
N ARG A 1023 -29.75 -25.62 43.54
CA ARG A 1023 -30.60 -25.02 42.48
C ARG A 1023 -31.51 -23.95 43.12
N GLN A 1024 -30.94 -22.80 43.48
CA GLN A 1024 -31.78 -21.61 43.67
C GLN A 1024 -32.14 -21.10 42.27
N GLN A 1025 -33.41 -21.32 41.92
CA GLN A 1025 -34.22 -20.60 40.94
C GLN A 1025 -33.46 -19.68 39.95
N ARG A 1026 -33.29 -20.15 38.71
CA ARG A 1026 -33.42 -19.27 37.54
C ARG A 1026 -34.41 -19.93 36.58
N SER A 1027 -35.68 -19.53 36.73
CA SER A 1027 -36.80 -19.85 35.85
C SER A 1027 -36.96 -18.80 34.74
N SER A 1028 -35.88 -18.13 34.33
CA SER A 1028 -35.87 -17.20 33.21
C SER A 1028 -35.16 -17.88 32.04
N SER A 1029 -35.74 -17.81 30.85
CA SER A 1029 -35.00 -18.10 29.61
C SER A 1029 -33.65 -17.36 29.64
N PRO A 1030 -32.57 -17.97 29.12
CA PRO A 1030 -31.30 -17.26 29.01
C PRO A 1030 -31.54 -15.94 28.30
N GLU A 1031 -31.00 -14.86 28.86
CA GLU A 1031 -31.05 -13.57 28.18
C GLU A 1031 -30.16 -13.68 26.95
N ILE A 1032 -30.74 -13.50 25.77
CA ILE A 1032 -30.06 -13.64 24.48
C ILE A 1032 -29.91 -12.24 23.88
N MET A 1033 -28.72 -11.92 23.42
CA MET A 1033 -28.41 -10.73 22.62
C MET A 1033 -28.12 -11.20 21.20
N SER A 1034 -28.74 -10.56 20.22
CA SER A 1034 -28.39 -10.77 18.82
C SER A 1034 -27.51 -9.63 18.35
N VAL A 1035 -26.33 -9.95 17.82
CA VAL A 1035 -25.38 -9.00 17.24
C VAL A 1035 -25.36 -9.20 15.73
N THR A 1036 -25.74 -8.17 14.96
CA THR A 1036 -25.62 -8.18 13.51
C THR A 1036 -24.16 -7.97 13.13
N LEU A 1037 -23.56 -8.95 12.46
CA LEU A 1037 -22.17 -8.89 11.97
C LEU A 1037 -22.07 -8.31 10.56
N ALA A 1038 -23.07 -8.61 9.72
CA ALA A 1038 -23.24 -8.11 8.36
C ALA A 1038 -24.71 -8.28 7.93
N ASP A 1039 -25.09 -7.75 6.76
CA ASP A 1039 -26.44 -7.94 6.22
C ASP A 1039 -26.80 -9.44 6.12
N GLY A 1040 -27.80 -9.86 6.88
CA GLY A 1040 -28.27 -11.26 6.95
C GLY A 1040 -27.45 -12.19 7.86
N VAL A 1041 -26.37 -11.72 8.50
CA VAL A 1041 -25.55 -12.50 9.43
C VAL A 1041 -25.71 -11.97 10.85
N THR A 1042 -26.28 -12.80 11.71
CA THR A 1042 -26.47 -12.49 13.14
C THR A 1042 -25.80 -13.55 13.99
N MET A 1043 -25.22 -13.11 15.11
CA MET A 1043 -24.65 -13.97 16.14
C MET A 1043 -25.48 -13.80 17.41
N GLU A 1044 -26.00 -14.90 17.93
CA GLU A 1044 -26.68 -14.91 19.21
C GLU A 1044 -25.68 -15.19 20.33
N LEU A 1045 -25.69 -14.33 21.34
CA LEU A 1045 -24.89 -14.45 22.55
C LEU A 1045 -25.81 -14.69 23.74
N VAL A 1046 -25.38 -15.51 24.68
CA VAL A 1046 -26.09 -15.79 25.93
C VAL A 1046 -25.42 -15.04 27.07
N ARG A 1047 -26.20 -14.32 27.88
CA ARG A 1047 -25.68 -13.68 29.08
C ARG A 1047 -25.35 -14.73 30.14
N ILE A 1048 -24.07 -14.79 30.51
CA ILE A 1048 -23.58 -15.51 31.68
C ILE A 1048 -23.51 -14.53 32.85
N PRO A 1049 -24.30 -14.72 33.91
CA PRO A 1049 -24.31 -13.80 35.04
C PRO A 1049 -23.03 -13.92 35.88
N SER A 1050 -22.70 -12.88 36.64
CA SER A 1050 -21.77 -12.99 37.76
C SER A 1050 -22.31 -13.99 38.79
N GLY A 1051 -21.39 -14.70 39.46
CA GLY A 1051 -21.73 -15.69 40.46
C GLY A 1051 -20.74 -16.84 40.53
N ALA A 1052 -21.04 -17.80 41.43
CA ALA A 1052 -20.28 -19.03 41.55
C ALA A 1052 -20.88 -20.10 40.62
N PHE A 1053 -20.03 -20.65 39.77
CA PHE A 1053 -20.33 -21.74 38.85
C PHE A 1053 -19.49 -22.96 39.20
N VAL A 1054 -19.94 -24.13 38.77
CA VAL A 1054 -19.09 -25.32 38.74
C VAL A 1054 -18.60 -25.47 37.32
N MET A 1055 -17.29 -25.33 37.11
CA MET A 1055 -16.65 -25.53 35.82
C MET A 1055 -16.04 -26.93 35.77
N GLY A 1056 -16.11 -27.54 34.58
CA GLY A 1056 -15.65 -28.90 34.36
C GLY A 1056 -16.68 -29.98 34.76
N SER A 1057 -16.24 -31.22 34.75
CA SER A 1057 -17.02 -32.41 35.07
C SER A 1057 -16.10 -33.46 35.66
N ASP A 1058 -16.50 -34.10 36.77
CA ASP A 1058 -15.76 -35.24 37.35
C ASP A 1058 -15.70 -36.46 36.41
N GLU A 1059 -16.58 -36.50 35.41
CA GLU A 1059 -16.60 -37.50 34.34
C GLU A 1059 -16.11 -36.93 32.97
N GLY A 1060 -15.66 -35.68 32.92
CA GLY A 1060 -15.22 -34.98 31.69
C GLY A 1060 -13.84 -35.39 31.18
N TYR A 1061 -13.23 -34.61 30.28
CA TYR A 1061 -11.82 -34.79 29.92
C TYR A 1061 -10.90 -34.55 31.14
N PRO A 1062 -9.64 -35.05 31.17
CA PRO A 1062 -8.75 -34.85 32.31
C PRO A 1062 -8.57 -33.39 32.75
N ASN A 1063 -8.65 -32.44 31.83
CA ASN A 1063 -8.60 -30.99 32.07
C ASN A 1063 -9.91 -30.37 32.56
N GLU A 1064 -11.01 -31.12 32.49
CA GLU A 1064 -12.31 -30.76 33.05
C GLU A 1064 -12.49 -31.36 34.45
N ARG A 1065 -11.54 -32.18 34.93
CA ARG A 1065 -11.58 -32.86 36.22
C ARG A 1065 -10.61 -32.24 37.25
N PRO A 1066 -10.98 -32.19 38.54
CA PRO A 1066 -12.33 -32.38 39.05
C PRO A 1066 -13.21 -31.17 38.73
N ALA A 1067 -14.52 -31.37 38.78
CA ALA A 1067 -15.47 -30.28 38.79
C ALA A 1067 -15.15 -29.36 39.99
N HIS A 1068 -14.93 -28.07 39.74
CA HIS A 1068 -14.51 -27.14 40.78
C HIS A 1068 -15.27 -25.81 40.71
N PRO A 1069 -15.46 -25.15 41.86
CA PRO A 1069 -16.14 -23.86 41.91
C PRO A 1069 -15.26 -22.78 41.28
N VAL A 1070 -15.84 -22.03 40.33
CA VAL A 1070 -15.26 -20.83 39.72
C VAL A 1070 -16.18 -19.66 40.01
N ALA A 1071 -15.61 -18.56 40.52
CA ALA A 1071 -16.33 -17.31 40.69
C ALA A 1071 -16.12 -16.44 39.45
N ILE A 1072 -17.22 -15.94 38.90
CA ILE A 1072 -17.25 -14.97 37.81
C ILE A 1072 -17.69 -13.65 38.43
N ASP A 1073 -16.82 -12.66 38.44
CA ASP A 1073 -17.05 -11.40 39.17
C ASP A 1073 -18.03 -10.46 38.46
N ASN A 1074 -18.10 -10.54 37.12
CA ASN A 1074 -18.95 -9.69 36.30
C ASN A 1074 -19.76 -10.52 35.31
N ASP A 1075 -20.99 -10.08 35.03
CA ASP A 1075 -21.78 -10.63 33.93
C ASP A 1075 -21.05 -10.44 32.59
N PHE A 1076 -21.10 -11.43 31.71
CA PHE A 1076 -20.55 -11.34 30.36
C PHE A 1076 -21.44 -12.07 29.34
N TRP A 1077 -21.23 -11.79 28.06
CA TRP A 1077 -21.95 -12.44 26.96
C TRP A 1077 -21.04 -13.47 26.30
N MET A 1078 -21.56 -14.67 26.04
CA MET A 1078 -20.82 -15.79 25.44
C MET A 1078 -21.58 -16.38 24.25
#